data_AF-A0A6G1R860-F1
#
_entry.id   AF-A0A6G1R860-F1
#
_cell.length_a   1.000
_cell.length_b   1.000
_cell.length_c   1.000
_cell.angle_alpha   90.00
_cell.angle_beta   90.00
_cell.angle_gamma   90.00
#
_symmetry.space_group_name_H-M   'P 1'
#
loop_
_entity.id
_entity.type
_entity.pdbx_description
1 polymer ?
#
loop_
_entity_poly.entity_id
_entity_poly.type
_entity_poly.pdbx_seq_one_letter_code
_entity_poly.pdbx_strand_id
1 'polypeptide(L)'
;PFVGFSFIKALGILRSESVFSSVDSPVKVSSMEKKLLLKSKELQDAQDKCHKMEQEMTRLHRRVSEVEAVLSQKEVELKASETQRSLLEQDLATYITECSSLKRSLEQARMEVSQEDDKALQLLHDIREQSRKLQEIKEQEYQAQVEEMRLMMNQLEEDLISARRRSDLYESELRESRLAAEEFKRKATECHNKLQKLQVKDQGKNEAGELYCKLEKINTEQQAKIQELQEKLTKAVKASSEATELLQNIRQAKERAEKELEKLQNREDSNESMKKKLLEAEERRHSLENQVKRLETVERRENRLKEDIQTKSQQIQQMAEKILELEEKHREAQIAAQHLELQLKQKEQFYEEKLKVLENQMKKDLADKEALENMLRRHEEEAREKCKVLAEQKAMINAMDSKIRSLEQRIVELSEANKLAANSSLFTQRNMKAQEEMISELRQQKFYLETQAGKLEAQNRKLEEQLEKMSHQDHTDKNRLLELETRLREVSLEHEEQKLELKRQLTELQLTLQERESQITGLQAARTALENQLREAKTELEETTAEAEEEIQALTAHRDEIQRKFEALRNSCTVITDLEEQLNQLSEDNAELNNQNFFLSKQLDEASGANDEVVQLRSEVDHLRREITEREMQLTSQKQTMEALKTTCTMLEEQVMDLEALNDELLEKERQWEAWRSVLGDEKSQFECRVRELQRMLDTEKQSRVRADQRITESRQVVELAVKEHKAEILALQQALKEQKL
;
A
#
# COMPACT_ATOMS: atom_id res chain seq x y z
N PRO A 1 -0.49 -0.06 41.77
CA PRO A 1 -0.78 0.94 42.82
C PRO A 1 -2.30 1.11 43.00
N PHE A 2 -2.91 0.22 43.80
CA PHE A 2 -4.30 0.32 44.24
C PHE A 2 -4.28 0.74 45.73
N VAL A 3 -4.98 1.83 46.07
CA VAL A 3 -5.29 2.20 47.45
C VAL A 3 -6.80 2.14 47.59
N GLY A 4 -7.28 1.20 48.40
CA GLY A 4 -8.68 1.09 48.79
C GLY A 4 -9.05 2.14 49.83
N PHE A 5 -10.32 2.53 49.81
CA PHE A 5 -11.01 3.09 50.97
C PHE A 5 -12.43 2.54 51.02
N SER A 6 -12.73 1.81 52.08
CA SER A 6 -14.05 1.39 52.50
C SER A 6 -14.52 2.30 53.63
N PHE A 7 -15.74 2.82 53.54
CA PHE A 7 -16.42 3.49 54.65
C PHE A 7 -17.55 2.60 55.17
N ILE A 8 -17.33 2.06 56.37
CA ILE A 8 -18.36 1.52 57.25
C ILE A 8 -18.83 2.67 58.13
N LYS A 9 -20.14 2.94 58.19
CA LYS A 9 -20.72 3.71 59.30
C LYS A 9 -21.96 3.00 59.84
N ALA A 10 -21.85 2.64 61.11
CA ALA A 10 -22.77 1.83 61.88
C ALA A 10 -24.13 2.52 62.13
N LEU A 11 -25.18 1.70 62.17
CA LEU A 11 -26.50 2.02 62.70
C LEU A 11 -26.41 2.21 64.22
N GLY A 12 -26.52 3.45 64.67
CA GLY A 12 -26.64 3.82 66.07
C GLY A 12 -28.10 3.86 66.52
N ILE A 13 -28.43 2.97 67.45
CA ILE A 13 -29.66 2.92 68.26
C ILE A 13 -29.69 4.13 69.21
N LEU A 14 -30.80 4.88 69.30
CA LEU A 14 -31.19 5.59 70.53
C LEU A 14 -32.72 5.65 70.70
N ARG A 15 -33.16 5.10 71.84
CA ARG A 15 -34.44 5.26 72.58
C ARG A 15 -34.84 6.74 72.70
N SER A 16 -36.12 7.15 72.60
CA SER A 16 -37.28 6.93 73.51
C SER A 16 -37.07 7.40 74.97
N GLU A 17 -37.50 8.64 75.24
CA GLU A 17 -38.13 9.19 76.47
C GLU A 17 -38.22 10.73 76.25
N SER A 18 -39.25 11.50 76.60
CA SER A 18 -40.22 11.38 77.69
C SER A 18 -41.45 12.25 77.35
N VAL A 19 -42.64 11.70 77.60
CA VAL A 19 -43.91 12.45 77.62
C VAL A 19 -44.23 12.77 79.07
N PHE A 20 -44.61 14.03 79.28
CA PHE A 20 -45.12 14.64 80.49
C PHE A 20 -46.21 13.84 81.22
N SER A 21 -46.13 13.79 82.54
CA SER A 21 -47.29 13.68 83.43
C SER A 21 -47.19 14.75 84.52
N SER A 22 -47.88 15.87 84.30
CA SER A 22 -48.15 16.90 85.32
C SER A 22 -49.52 16.62 85.93
N VAL A 23 -49.56 16.50 87.26
CA VAL A 23 -50.75 16.34 88.09
C VAL A 23 -51.12 17.71 88.69
N ASP A 24 -52.38 18.09 88.48
CA ASP A 24 -53.30 18.94 89.24
C ASP A 24 -52.83 20.17 90.06
N SER A 25 -53.47 21.33 89.83
CA SER A 25 -54.52 21.88 90.73
C SER A 25 -55.03 23.26 90.22
N PRO A 26 -56.30 23.64 90.45
CA PRO A 26 -57.04 24.59 89.62
C PRO A 26 -57.21 25.98 90.24
N VAL A 27 -57.07 27.02 89.42
CA VAL A 27 -57.72 28.31 89.70
C VAL A 27 -58.65 28.64 88.54
N LYS A 28 -59.88 29.03 88.91
CA LYS A 28 -61.02 29.35 88.05
C LYS A 28 -60.65 30.50 87.10
N VAL A 29 -60.30 30.11 85.89
CA VAL A 29 -60.29 30.96 84.71
C VAL A 29 -61.45 30.43 83.88
N SER A 30 -62.32 31.33 83.40
CA SER A 30 -63.56 31.00 82.69
C SER A 30 -63.30 29.90 81.66
N SER A 31 -64.22 28.93 81.52
CA SER A 31 -64.08 27.81 80.56
C SER A 31 -63.78 28.29 79.12
N MET A 32 -64.04 29.56 78.82
CA MET A 32 -63.75 30.21 77.54
C MET A 32 -62.30 30.73 77.45
N GLU A 33 -61.75 31.32 78.51
CA GLU A 33 -60.37 31.84 78.56
C GLU A 33 -59.33 30.71 78.51
N LYS A 34 -59.56 29.57 79.19
CA LYS A 34 -58.68 28.39 79.06
C LYS A 34 -58.70 27.80 77.65
N LYS A 35 -59.87 27.77 77.00
CA LYS A 35 -59.99 27.34 75.60
C LYS A 35 -59.29 28.30 74.65
N LEU A 36 -59.34 29.60 74.90
CA LEU A 36 -58.61 30.61 74.13
C LEU A 36 -57.10 30.50 74.30
N LEU A 37 -56.60 30.30 75.52
CA LEU A 37 -55.18 30.05 75.78
C LEU A 37 -54.66 28.77 75.10
N LEU A 38 -55.44 27.68 75.16
CA LEU A 38 -55.13 26.43 74.44
C LEU A 38 -55.14 26.66 72.91
N LYS A 39 -56.16 27.34 72.37
CA LYS A 39 -56.23 27.69 70.95
C LYS A 39 -55.11 28.62 70.49
N SER A 40 -54.70 29.60 71.30
CA SER A 40 -53.56 30.47 71.01
C SER A 40 -52.24 29.69 71.03
N LYS A 41 -52.08 28.74 71.95
CA LYS A 41 -50.91 27.88 71.99
C LYS A 41 -50.86 26.92 70.79
N GLU A 42 -51.99 26.28 70.45
CA GLU A 42 -52.11 25.45 69.24
C GLU A 42 -51.82 26.25 67.96
N LEU A 43 -52.28 27.50 67.89
CA LEU A 43 -52.02 28.39 66.77
C LEU A 43 -50.54 28.78 66.69
N GLN A 44 -49.91 29.09 67.83
CA GLN A 44 -48.47 29.38 67.90
C GLN A 44 -47.63 28.15 67.50
N ASP A 45 -47.98 26.97 68.00
CA ASP A 45 -47.30 25.72 67.65
C ASP A 45 -47.46 25.38 66.15
N ALA A 46 -48.61 25.70 65.56
CA ALA A 46 -48.84 25.56 64.13
C ALA A 46 -48.03 26.58 63.31
N GLN A 47 -47.97 27.84 63.76
CA GLN A 47 -47.13 28.87 63.13
C GLN A 47 -45.65 28.50 63.19
N ASP A 48 -45.14 28.04 64.33
CA ASP A 48 -43.73 27.64 64.48
C ASP A 48 -43.40 26.42 63.60
N LYS A 49 -44.34 25.49 63.43
CA LYS A 49 -44.21 24.37 62.48
C LYS A 49 -44.17 24.86 61.04
N CYS A 50 -45.04 25.80 60.65
CA CYS A 50 -45.00 26.39 59.31
C CYS A 50 -43.65 27.08 59.05
N HIS A 51 -43.14 27.90 59.98
CA HIS A 51 -41.83 28.54 59.82
C HIS A 51 -40.68 27.53 59.71
N LYS A 52 -40.71 26.43 60.48
CA LYS A 52 -39.74 25.35 60.35
C LYS A 52 -39.82 24.66 58.99
N MET A 53 -41.02 24.35 58.51
CA MET A 53 -41.22 23.79 57.17
C MET A 53 -40.78 24.75 56.07
N GLU A 54 -41.01 26.05 56.21
CA GLU A 54 -40.53 27.07 55.24
C GLU A 54 -39.00 27.14 55.21
N GLN A 55 -38.33 27.10 56.38
CA GLN A 55 -36.87 27.04 56.44
C GLN A 55 -36.31 25.76 55.82
N GLU A 56 -36.93 24.60 56.10
CA GLU A 56 -36.57 23.32 55.49
C GLU A 56 -36.81 23.32 53.99
N MET A 57 -37.93 23.87 53.53
CA MET A 57 -38.25 24.02 52.11
C MET A 57 -37.22 24.91 51.41
N THR A 58 -36.81 26.02 52.02
CA THR A 58 -35.75 26.90 51.47
C THR A 58 -34.39 26.17 51.42
N ARG A 59 -34.07 25.36 52.44
CA ARG A 59 -32.85 24.55 52.47
C ARG A 59 -32.86 23.46 51.40
N LEU A 60 -33.99 22.80 51.19
CA LEU A 60 -34.17 21.80 50.14
C LEU A 60 -34.05 22.44 48.75
N HIS A 61 -34.67 23.61 48.53
CA HIS A 61 -34.54 24.34 47.27
C HIS A 61 -33.07 24.68 46.95
N ARG A 62 -32.30 25.20 47.92
CA ARG A 62 -30.87 25.46 47.72
C ARG A 62 -30.10 24.20 47.33
N ARG A 63 -30.38 23.09 48.02
CA ARG A 63 -29.71 21.81 47.77
C ARG A 63 -30.08 21.21 46.41
N VAL A 64 -31.32 21.39 45.95
CA VAL A 64 -31.74 21.02 44.59
C VAL A 64 -30.99 21.85 43.57
N SER A 65 -30.90 23.17 43.74
CA SER A 65 -30.15 24.04 42.82
C SER A 65 -28.64 23.73 42.79
N GLU A 66 -28.04 23.38 43.93
CA GLU A 66 -26.64 22.92 43.98
C GLU A 66 -26.43 21.62 43.19
N VAL A 67 -27.34 20.66 43.33
CA VAL A 67 -27.29 19.39 42.58
C VAL A 67 -27.52 19.63 41.08
N GLU A 68 -28.45 20.49 40.71
CA GLU A 68 -28.69 20.88 39.31
C GLU A 68 -27.45 21.53 38.69
N ALA A 69 -26.75 22.40 39.42
CA ALA A 69 -25.50 23.02 38.96
C ALA A 69 -24.38 21.98 38.75
N VAL A 70 -24.22 21.03 39.69
CA VAL A 70 -23.22 19.96 39.56
C VAL A 70 -23.56 19.02 38.41
N LEU A 71 -24.84 18.69 38.21
CA LEU A 71 -25.28 17.88 37.07
C LEU A 71 -24.97 18.57 35.74
N SER A 72 -25.28 19.87 35.63
CA SER A 72 -24.96 20.67 34.44
C SER A 72 -23.45 20.69 34.14
N GLN A 73 -22.61 20.87 35.18
CA GLN A 73 -21.16 20.79 35.01
C GLN A 73 -20.71 19.39 34.55
N LYS A 74 -21.27 18.32 35.12
CA LYS A 74 -20.92 16.94 34.74
C LYS A 74 -21.37 16.59 33.33
N GLU A 75 -22.48 17.14 32.85
CA GLU A 75 -22.89 17.00 31.46
C GLU A 75 -21.88 17.64 30.49
N VAL A 76 -21.31 18.79 30.84
CA VAL A 76 -20.27 19.44 30.02
C VAL A 76 -18.98 18.61 30.01
N GLU A 77 -18.53 18.12 31.16
CA GLU A 77 -17.34 17.27 31.27
C GLU A 77 -17.50 15.94 30.52
N LEU A 78 -18.71 15.35 30.55
CA LEU A 78 -19.04 14.14 29.81
C LEU A 78 -18.94 14.40 28.30
N LYS A 79 -19.56 15.48 27.79
CA LYS A 79 -19.48 15.85 26.37
C LYS A 79 -18.04 16.10 25.90
N ALA A 80 -17.23 16.74 26.73
CA ALA A 80 -15.81 16.94 26.42
C ALA A 80 -15.04 15.61 26.33
N SER A 81 -15.31 14.68 27.25
CA SER A 81 -14.69 13.34 27.26
C SER A 81 -15.13 12.48 26.08
N GLU A 82 -16.41 12.56 25.69
CA GLU A 82 -16.94 11.90 24.50
C GLU A 82 -16.28 12.41 23.22
N THR A 83 -16.03 13.73 23.14
CA THR A 83 -15.32 14.34 22.01
C THR A 83 -13.87 13.86 21.94
N GLN A 84 -13.16 13.81 23.07
CA GLN A 84 -11.79 13.27 23.12
C GLN A 84 -11.72 11.79 22.74
N ARG A 85 -12.68 10.98 23.20
CA ARG A 85 -12.78 9.58 22.80
C ARG A 85 -12.97 9.44 21.29
N SER A 86 -13.86 10.23 20.70
CA SER A 86 -14.09 10.22 19.25
C SER A 86 -12.84 10.58 18.44
N LEU A 87 -12.04 11.55 18.92
CA LEU A 87 -10.76 11.91 18.28
C LEU A 87 -9.75 10.75 18.34
N LEU A 88 -9.60 10.12 19.51
CA LEU A 88 -8.69 8.98 19.66
C LEU A 88 -9.12 7.77 18.82
N GLU A 89 -10.42 7.51 18.71
CA GLU A 89 -10.96 6.46 17.84
C GLU A 89 -10.67 6.76 16.36
N GLN A 90 -10.73 8.02 15.94
CA GLN A 90 -10.39 8.46 14.59
C GLN A 90 -8.89 8.36 14.30
N ASP A 91 -8.03 8.79 15.24
CA ASP A 91 -6.57 8.69 15.10
C ASP A 91 -6.15 7.22 15.01
N LEU A 92 -6.71 6.34 15.84
CA LEU A 92 -6.44 4.91 15.80
C LEU A 92 -6.84 4.30 14.45
N ALA A 93 -8.01 4.67 13.91
CA ALA A 93 -8.43 4.22 12.58
C ALA A 93 -7.44 4.68 11.50
N THR A 94 -6.97 5.93 11.59
CA THR A 94 -5.97 6.50 10.67
C THR A 94 -4.66 5.70 10.71
N TYR A 95 -4.10 5.46 11.91
CA TYR A 95 -2.89 4.66 12.06
C TYR A 95 -3.05 3.23 11.52
N ILE A 96 -4.20 2.59 11.74
CA ILE A 96 -4.47 1.25 11.18
C ILE A 96 -4.42 1.28 9.65
N THR A 97 -4.99 2.31 9.02
CA THR A 97 -4.95 2.44 7.56
C THR A 97 -3.55 2.71 7.02
N GLU A 98 -2.77 3.57 7.69
CA GLU A 98 -1.38 3.88 7.32
C GLU A 98 -0.47 2.66 7.45
N CYS A 99 -0.53 1.94 8.57
CA CYS A 99 0.21 0.69 8.74
C CYS A 99 -0.17 -0.35 7.67
N SER A 100 -1.45 -0.42 7.30
CA SER A 100 -1.92 -1.33 6.23
C SER A 100 -1.42 -0.92 4.85
N SER A 101 -1.24 0.38 4.60
CA SER A 101 -0.66 0.92 3.37
C SER A 101 0.84 0.62 3.29
N LEU A 102 1.58 0.94 4.36
CA LEU A 102 3.01 0.67 4.47
C LEU A 102 3.33 -0.82 4.32
N LYS A 103 2.52 -1.68 4.94
CA LYS A 103 2.66 -3.13 4.79
C LYS A 103 2.51 -3.58 3.33
N ARG A 104 1.55 -3.02 2.57
CA ARG A 104 1.39 -3.31 1.14
C ARG A 104 2.58 -2.82 0.31
N SER A 105 3.08 -1.61 0.61
CA SER A 105 4.27 -1.05 -0.06
C SER A 105 5.50 -1.92 0.18
N LEU A 106 5.71 -2.38 1.41
CA LEU A 106 6.83 -3.26 1.76
C LEU A 106 6.73 -4.62 1.06
N GLU A 107 5.53 -5.20 0.98
CA GLU A 107 5.31 -6.48 0.28
C GLU A 107 5.59 -6.35 -1.22
N GLN A 108 5.23 -5.21 -1.82
CA GLN A 108 5.54 -4.92 -3.22
C GLN A 108 7.05 -4.80 -3.45
N ALA A 109 7.76 -4.03 -2.63
CA ALA A 109 9.21 -3.91 -2.72
C ALA A 109 9.92 -5.27 -2.56
N ARG A 110 9.43 -6.13 -1.67
CA ARG A 110 9.95 -7.51 -1.52
C ARG A 110 9.75 -8.37 -2.76
N MET A 111 8.60 -8.25 -3.43
CA MET A 111 8.35 -8.95 -4.69
C MET A 111 9.27 -8.46 -5.80
N GLU A 112 9.48 -7.15 -5.91
CA GLU A 112 10.38 -6.56 -6.90
C GLU A 112 11.83 -7.02 -6.68
N VAL A 113 12.32 -7.01 -5.44
CA VAL A 113 13.65 -7.55 -5.10
C VAL A 113 13.78 -9.02 -5.47
N SER A 114 12.79 -9.86 -5.12
CA SER A 114 12.82 -11.28 -5.49
C SER A 114 12.85 -11.51 -7.00
N GLN A 115 12.14 -10.68 -7.78
CA GLN A 115 12.15 -10.77 -9.24
C GLN A 115 13.50 -10.35 -9.83
N GLU A 116 14.15 -9.34 -9.26
CA GLU A 116 15.50 -8.95 -9.67
C GLU A 116 16.54 -9.99 -9.28
N ASP A 117 16.41 -10.62 -8.11
CA ASP A 117 17.26 -11.73 -7.69
C ASP A 117 17.15 -12.93 -8.66
N ASP A 118 15.94 -13.29 -9.08
CA ASP A 118 15.72 -14.35 -10.07
C ASP A 118 16.36 -14.02 -11.43
N LYS A 119 16.26 -12.75 -11.88
CA LYS A 119 16.95 -12.29 -13.09
C LYS A 119 18.47 -12.33 -12.94
N ALA A 120 19.00 -11.91 -11.80
CA ALA A 120 20.44 -11.95 -11.52
C ALA A 120 20.96 -13.40 -11.51
N LEU A 121 20.23 -14.33 -10.91
CA LEU A 121 20.55 -15.76 -10.94
C LEU A 121 20.54 -16.33 -12.35
N GLN A 122 19.58 -15.93 -13.19
CA GLN A 122 19.54 -16.34 -14.60
C GLN A 122 20.75 -15.79 -15.37
N LEU A 123 21.09 -14.51 -15.19
CA LEU A 123 22.27 -13.91 -15.82
C LEU A 123 23.56 -14.61 -15.37
N LEU A 124 23.69 -14.96 -14.09
CA LEU A 124 24.84 -15.73 -13.59
C LEU A 124 24.91 -17.14 -14.20
N HIS A 125 23.77 -17.81 -14.37
CA HIS A 125 23.71 -19.09 -15.07
C HIS A 125 24.20 -18.94 -16.52
N ASP A 126 23.70 -17.94 -17.23
CA ASP A 126 24.07 -17.68 -18.63
C ASP A 126 25.55 -17.32 -18.77
N ILE A 127 26.11 -16.50 -17.87
CA ILE A 127 27.55 -16.18 -17.83
C ILE A 127 28.39 -17.44 -17.59
N ARG A 128 27.97 -18.32 -16.67
CA ARG A 128 28.67 -19.59 -16.40
C ARG A 128 28.64 -20.51 -17.61
N GLU A 129 27.50 -20.60 -18.30
CA GLU A 129 27.36 -21.40 -19.51
C GLU A 129 28.21 -20.84 -20.66
N GLN A 130 28.20 -19.53 -20.86
CA GLN A 130 29.06 -18.87 -21.86
C GLN A 130 30.55 -19.05 -21.54
N SER A 131 30.94 -18.96 -20.26
CA SER A 131 32.31 -19.20 -19.82
C SER A 131 32.76 -20.64 -20.09
N ARG A 132 31.87 -21.62 -19.88
CA ARG A 132 32.13 -23.03 -20.20
C ARG A 132 32.30 -23.23 -21.71
N LYS A 133 31.38 -22.70 -22.52
CA LYS A 133 31.48 -22.76 -23.98
C LYS A 133 32.78 -22.12 -24.50
N LEU A 134 33.19 -20.99 -23.93
CA LEU A 134 34.45 -20.32 -24.29
C LEU A 134 35.66 -21.18 -23.93
N GLN A 135 35.64 -21.85 -22.77
CA GLN A 135 36.71 -22.75 -22.35
C GLN A 135 36.80 -23.99 -23.28
N GLU A 136 35.66 -24.59 -23.63
CA GLU A 136 35.59 -25.70 -24.59
C GLU A 136 36.15 -25.30 -25.96
N ILE A 137 35.82 -24.11 -26.46
CA ILE A 137 36.37 -23.58 -27.72
C ILE A 137 37.89 -23.42 -27.63
N LYS A 138 38.41 -22.83 -26.54
CA LYS A 138 39.85 -22.68 -26.35
C LYS A 138 40.57 -24.02 -26.31
N GLU A 139 40.04 -25.01 -25.60
CA GLU A 139 40.62 -26.36 -25.55
C GLU A 139 40.62 -27.02 -26.94
N GLN A 140 39.54 -26.88 -27.71
CA GLN A 140 39.47 -27.37 -29.09
C GLN A 140 40.50 -26.67 -30.00
N GLU A 141 40.69 -25.36 -29.86
CA GLU A 141 41.68 -24.59 -30.62
C GLU A 141 43.11 -25.05 -30.30
N TYR A 142 43.44 -25.24 -29.01
CA TYR A 142 44.76 -25.74 -28.61
C TYR A 142 44.98 -27.19 -29.05
N GLN A 143 43.96 -28.06 -28.97
CA GLN A 143 44.03 -29.42 -29.48
C GLN A 143 44.31 -29.43 -30.99
N ALA A 144 43.56 -28.64 -31.77
CA ALA A 144 43.76 -28.52 -33.21
C ALA A 144 45.17 -28.00 -33.54
N GLN A 145 45.68 -27.02 -32.78
CA GLN A 145 47.04 -26.49 -32.98
C GLN A 145 48.11 -27.56 -32.71
N VAL A 146 47.97 -28.34 -31.63
CA VAL A 146 48.91 -29.44 -31.32
C VAL A 146 48.89 -30.52 -32.41
N GLU A 147 47.71 -30.84 -32.96
CA GLU A 147 47.56 -31.79 -34.07
C GLU A 147 48.22 -31.28 -35.36
N GLU A 148 48.04 -30.01 -35.71
CA GLU A 148 48.69 -29.39 -36.89
C GLU A 148 50.21 -29.42 -36.76
N MET A 149 50.74 -29.08 -35.58
CA MET A 149 52.18 -29.12 -35.31
C MET A 149 52.75 -30.54 -35.33
N ARG A 150 51.96 -31.53 -34.90
CA ARG A 150 52.33 -32.95 -35.01
C ARG A 150 52.44 -33.39 -36.47
N LEU A 151 51.50 -32.99 -37.32
CA LEU A 151 51.55 -33.27 -38.75
C LEU A 151 52.75 -32.60 -39.41
N MET A 152 53.02 -31.34 -39.09
CA MET A 152 54.18 -30.59 -39.61
C MET A 152 55.51 -31.25 -39.20
N MET A 153 55.62 -31.71 -37.95
CA MET A 153 56.81 -32.40 -37.46
C MET A 153 57.04 -33.72 -38.22
N ASN A 154 56.00 -34.53 -38.42
CA ASN A 154 56.11 -35.78 -39.19
C ASN A 154 56.61 -35.51 -40.62
N GLN A 155 56.07 -34.48 -41.29
CA GLN A 155 56.50 -34.12 -42.65
C GLN A 155 57.99 -33.73 -42.71
N LEU A 156 58.44 -32.90 -41.77
CA LEU A 156 59.85 -32.49 -41.72
C LEU A 156 60.80 -33.64 -41.35
N GLU A 157 60.34 -34.61 -40.54
CA GLU A 157 61.12 -35.83 -40.26
C GLU A 157 61.32 -36.68 -41.53
N GLU A 158 60.28 -36.82 -42.36
CA GLU A 158 60.39 -37.48 -43.66
C GLU A 158 61.33 -36.74 -44.62
N ASP A 159 61.24 -35.41 -44.67
CA ASP A 159 62.12 -34.57 -45.49
C ASP A 159 63.58 -34.67 -45.03
N LEU A 160 63.83 -34.70 -43.72
CA LEU A 160 65.16 -34.89 -43.14
C LEU A 160 65.74 -36.26 -43.52
N ILE A 161 64.96 -37.33 -43.38
CA ILE A 161 65.39 -38.69 -43.78
C ILE A 161 65.72 -38.71 -45.27
N SER A 162 64.91 -38.05 -46.09
CA SER A 162 65.11 -37.95 -47.55
C SER A 162 66.37 -37.14 -47.91
N ALA A 163 66.66 -36.06 -47.18
CA ALA A 163 67.88 -35.27 -47.34
C ALA A 163 69.14 -36.06 -46.95
N ARG A 164 69.10 -36.79 -45.83
CA ARG A 164 70.21 -37.65 -45.39
C ARG A 164 70.51 -38.76 -46.39
N ARG A 165 69.48 -39.47 -46.88
CA ARG A 165 69.65 -40.48 -47.94
C ARG A 165 70.32 -39.91 -49.19
N ARG A 166 69.95 -38.70 -49.63
CA ARG A 166 70.61 -38.02 -50.76
C ARG A 166 72.07 -37.68 -50.46
N SER A 167 72.36 -37.21 -49.24
CA SER A 167 73.72 -36.93 -48.79
C SER A 167 74.59 -38.19 -48.86
N ASP A 168 74.12 -39.30 -48.28
CA ASP A 168 74.85 -40.59 -48.25
C ASP A 168 75.15 -41.11 -49.66
N LEU A 169 74.17 -40.97 -50.58
CA LEU A 169 74.35 -41.31 -51.98
C LEU A 169 75.43 -40.46 -52.64
N TYR A 170 75.38 -39.13 -52.48
CA TYR A 170 76.40 -38.23 -53.03
C TYR A 170 77.78 -38.46 -52.42
N GLU A 171 77.87 -38.79 -51.13
CA GLU A 171 79.15 -39.16 -50.50
C GLU A 171 79.72 -40.45 -51.10
N SER A 172 78.89 -41.44 -51.35
CA SER A 172 79.33 -42.69 -51.97
C SER A 172 79.81 -42.47 -53.40
N GLU A 173 79.02 -41.76 -54.22
CA GLU A 173 79.40 -41.40 -55.59
C GLU A 173 80.68 -40.56 -55.62
N LEU A 174 80.84 -39.63 -54.67
CA LEU A 174 82.05 -38.81 -54.55
C LEU A 174 83.27 -39.66 -54.17
N ARG A 175 83.13 -40.63 -53.26
CA ARG A 175 84.19 -41.58 -52.91
C ARG A 175 84.61 -42.42 -54.11
N GLU A 176 83.66 -42.99 -54.84
CA GLU A 176 83.93 -43.77 -56.05
C GLU A 176 84.61 -42.92 -57.13
N SER A 177 84.13 -41.70 -57.35
CA SER A 177 84.71 -40.75 -58.32
C SER A 177 86.15 -40.36 -57.95
N ARG A 178 86.44 -40.14 -56.66
CA ARG A 178 87.81 -39.89 -56.17
C ARG A 178 88.75 -41.07 -56.42
N LEU A 179 88.31 -42.30 -56.15
CA LEU A 179 89.08 -43.51 -56.43
C LEU A 179 89.37 -43.64 -57.94
N ALA A 180 88.36 -43.41 -58.78
CA ALA A 180 88.53 -43.41 -60.24
C ALA A 180 89.53 -42.34 -60.71
N ALA A 181 89.44 -41.12 -60.19
CA ALA A 181 90.38 -40.05 -60.51
C ALA A 181 91.83 -40.38 -60.07
N GLU A 182 92.01 -41.01 -58.90
CA GLU A 182 93.33 -41.49 -58.47
C GLU A 182 93.90 -42.57 -59.39
N GLU A 183 93.08 -43.52 -59.85
CA GLU A 183 93.50 -44.51 -60.84
C GLU A 183 93.91 -43.87 -62.17
N PHE A 184 93.16 -42.88 -62.65
CA PHE A 184 93.53 -42.14 -63.86
C PHE A 184 94.82 -41.35 -63.67
N LYS A 185 95.03 -40.73 -62.50
CA LYS A 185 96.31 -40.08 -62.16
C LYS A 185 97.48 -41.07 -62.15
N ARG A 186 97.32 -42.26 -61.55
CA ARG A 186 98.35 -43.32 -61.58
C ARG A 186 98.64 -43.77 -63.02
N LYS A 187 97.62 -44.00 -63.84
CA LYS A 187 97.78 -44.35 -65.26
C LYS A 187 98.45 -43.24 -66.07
N ALA A 188 98.11 -41.97 -65.82
CA ALA A 188 98.72 -40.82 -66.48
C ALA A 188 100.21 -40.67 -66.11
N THR A 189 100.58 -40.86 -64.84
CA THR A 189 101.99 -40.83 -64.41
C THR A 189 102.78 -42.04 -64.91
N GLU A 190 102.17 -43.22 -64.96
CA GLU A 190 102.77 -44.40 -65.60
C GLU A 190 103.01 -44.19 -67.11
N CYS A 191 102.05 -43.59 -67.82
CA CYS A 191 102.21 -43.19 -69.23
C CYS A 191 103.33 -42.14 -69.39
N HIS A 192 103.38 -41.13 -68.52
CA HIS A 192 104.45 -40.13 -68.51
C HIS A 192 105.84 -40.75 -68.30
N ASN A 193 105.97 -41.65 -67.32
CA ASN A 193 107.20 -42.37 -67.03
C ASN A 193 107.64 -43.29 -68.18
N LYS A 194 106.69 -43.94 -68.88
CA LYS A 194 106.96 -44.74 -70.10
C LYS A 194 107.43 -43.85 -71.25
N LEU A 195 106.81 -42.69 -71.46
CA LEU A 195 107.23 -41.67 -72.44
C LEU A 195 108.65 -41.16 -72.16
N GLN A 196 108.98 -40.88 -70.90
CA GLN A 196 110.31 -40.44 -70.47
C GLN A 196 111.38 -41.53 -70.69
N LYS A 197 111.07 -42.81 -70.45
CA LYS A 197 111.97 -43.94 -70.73
C LYS A 197 112.17 -44.23 -72.23
N LEU A 198 111.19 -43.92 -73.08
CA LEU A 198 111.25 -44.14 -74.53
C LEU A 198 111.92 -43.01 -75.32
N GLN A 199 112.44 -41.96 -74.66
CA GLN A 199 113.20 -40.86 -75.28
C GLN A 199 114.51 -41.27 -76.01
N VAL A 200 114.78 -42.57 -76.17
CA VAL A 200 115.97 -43.12 -76.87
C VAL A 200 115.66 -43.67 -78.28
N LYS A 201 114.40 -43.80 -78.74
CA LYS A 201 114.09 -44.22 -80.13
C LYS A 201 112.90 -43.49 -80.76
N ASP A 202 113.11 -42.92 -81.96
CA ASP A 202 112.35 -41.80 -82.55
C ASP A 202 111.05 -42.13 -83.31
N GLN A 203 110.39 -43.28 -83.11
CA GLN A 203 109.22 -43.67 -83.94
C GLN A 203 107.90 -43.97 -83.21
N GLY A 204 107.76 -43.68 -81.91
CA GLY A 204 106.51 -43.90 -81.14
C GLY A 204 105.91 -42.65 -80.49
N LYS A 205 106.41 -41.43 -80.79
CA LYS A 205 106.09 -40.20 -80.04
C LYS A 205 104.64 -39.70 -80.21
N ASN A 206 104.03 -39.87 -81.38
CA ASN A 206 102.70 -39.28 -81.64
C ASN A 206 101.55 -40.07 -81.01
N GLU A 207 101.50 -41.40 -81.16
CA GLU A 207 100.42 -42.24 -80.60
C GLU A 207 100.41 -42.26 -79.06
N ALA A 208 101.60 -42.25 -78.44
CA ALA A 208 101.73 -42.18 -76.98
C ALA A 208 101.37 -40.80 -76.41
N GLY A 209 101.65 -39.71 -77.14
CA GLY A 209 101.23 -38.35 -76.79
C GLY A 209 99.71 -38.17 -76.88
N GLU A 210 99.06 -38.75 -77.89
CA GLU A 210 97.59 -38.73 -78.01
C GLU A 210 96.88 -39.49 -76.89
N LEU A 211 97.41 -40.65 -76.49
CA LEU A 211 96.89 -41.41 -75.34
C LEU A 211 97.05 -40.63 -74.01
N TYR A 212 98.16 -39.91 -73.86
CA TYR A 212 98.40 -39.05 -72.70
C TYR A 212 97.39 -37.89 -72.64
N CYS A 213 97.19 -37.14 -73.74
CA CYS A 213 96.19 -36.08 -73.79
C CYS A 213 94.76 -36.59 -73.56
N LYS A 214 94.42 -37.81 -74.03
CA LYS A 214 93.12 -38.45 -73.75
C LYS A 214 92.96 -38.77 -72.26
N LEU A 215 93.99 -39.32 -71.62
CA LEU A 215 93.98 -39.59 -70.16
C LEU A 215 93.89 -38.29 -69.34
N GLU A 216 94.57 -37.24 -69.76
CA GLU A 216 94.54 -35.93 -69.10
C GLU A 216 93.16 -35.27 -69.21
N LYS A 217 92.53 -35.33 -70.39
CA LYS A 217 91.13 -34.89 -70.58
C LYS A 217 90.16 -35.65 -69.70
N ILE A 218 90.24 -36.99 -69.68
CA ILE A 218 89.41 -37.83 -68.80
C ILE A 218 89.65 -37.45 -67.33
N ASN A 219 90.89 -37.20 -66.93
CA ASN A 219 91.21 -36.77 -65.58
C ASN A 219 90.62 -35.38 -65.25
N THR A 220 90.64 -34.42 -66.18
CA THR A 220 89.98 -33.12 -65.98
C THR A 220 88.45 -33.24 -65.90
N GLU A 221 87.83 -34.10 -66.70
CA GLU A 221 86.40 -34.38 -66.66
C GLU A 221 86.00 -35.07 -65.34
N GLN A 222 86.80 -36.01 -64.85
CA GLN A 222 86.60 -36.61 -63.53
C GLN A 222 86.77 -35.58 -62.41
N GLN A 223 87.73 -34.67 -62.53
CA GLN A 223 87.92 -33.59 -61.55
C GLN A 223 86.72 -32.62 -61.52
N ALA A 224 86.14 -32.30 -62.68
CA ALA A 224 84.90 -31.52 -62.76
C ALA A 224 83.71 -32.27 -62.14
N LYS A 225 83.59 -33.58 -62.39
CA LYS A 225 82.55 -34.44 -61.78
C LYS A 225 82.70 -34.51 -60.26
N ILE A 226 83.93 -34.57 -59.75
CA ILE A 226 84.21 -34.48 -58.30
C ILE A 226 83.74 -33.15 -57.74
N GLN A 227 84.01 -32.03 -58.41
CA GLN A 227 83.54 -30.70 -57.97
C GLN A 227 82.01 -30.62 -57.96
N GLU A 228 81.33 -31.11 -59.01
CA GLU A 228 79.88 -31.13 -59.07
C GLU A 228 79.25 -31.99 -57.95
N LEU A 229 79.81 -33.17 -57.68
CA LEU A 229 79.38 -34.04 -56.59
C LEU A 229 79.65 -33.40 -55.21
N GLN A 230 80.76 -32.67 -55.06
CA GLN A 230 81.02 -31.89 -53.85
C GLN A 230 79.96 -30.81 -53.64
N GLU A 231 79.60 -30.05 -54.67
CA GLU A 231 78.54 -29.03 -54.59
C GLU A 231 77.16 -29.64 -54.27
N LYS A 232 76.80 -30.76 -54.91
CA LYS A 232 75.54 -31.48 -54.64
C LYS A 232 75.50 -32.00 -53.21
N LEU A 233 76.60 -32.57 -52.73
CA LEU A 233 76.75 -32.99 -51.34
C LEU A 233 76.62 -31.81 -50.38
N THR A 234 77.27 -30.67 -50.67
CA THR A 234 77.18 -29.48 -49.80
C THR A 234 75.74 -28.97 -49.72
N LYS A 235 75.01 -28.96 -50.85
CA LYS A 235 73.59 -28.58 -50.88
C LYS A 235 72.71 -29.56 -50.11
N ALA A 236 72.95 -30.87 -50.22
CA ALA A 236 72.21 -31.89 -49.48
C ALA A 236 72.45 -31.80 -47.96
N VAL A 237 73.70 -31.58 -47.54
CA VAL A 237 74.07 -31.37 -46.13
C VAL A 237 73.42 -30.10 -45.57
N LYS A 238 73.42 -28.99 -46.32
CA LYS A 238 72.73 -27.76 -45.92
C LYS A 238 71.22 -27.93 -45.79
N ALA A 239 70.58 -28.60 -46.75
CA ALA A 239 69.16 -28.92 -46.64
C ALA A 239 68.86 -29.82 -45.43
N SER A 240 69.77 -30.74 -45.09
CA SER A 240 69.64 -31.55 -43.88
C SER A 240 69.80 -30.73 -42.59
N SER A 241 70.70 -29.74 -42.55
CA SER A 241 70.86 -28.88 -41.36
C SER A 241 69.66 -27.95 -41.16
N GLU A 242 69.15 -27.36 -42.25
CA GLU A 242 67.95 -26.50 -42.21
C GLU A 242 66.71 -27.30 -41.75
N ALA A 243 66.52 -28.53 -42.24
CA ALA A 243 65.44 -29.41 -41.78
C ALA A 243 65.56 -29.77 -40.30
N THR A 244 66.78 -29.99 -39.77
CA THR A 244 66.97 -30.23 -38.34
C THR A 244 66.66 -29.02 -37.46
N GLU A 245 67.00 -27.82 -37.90
CA GLU A 245 66.71 -26.58 -37.15
C GLU A 245 65.20 -26.30 -37.12
N LEU A 246 64.51 -26.46 -38.25
CA LEU A 246 63.05 -26.31 -38.31
C LEU A 246 62.33 -27.33 -37.42
N LEU A 247 62.77 -28.60 -37.42
CA LEU A 247 62.24 -29.63 -36.53
C LEU A 247 62.41 -29.26 -35.06
N GLN A 248 63.57 -28.72 -34.68
CA GLN A 248 63.82 -28.29 -33.30
C GLN A 248 62.89 -27.13 -32.90
N ASN A 249 62.68 -26.16 -33.77
CA ASN A 249 61.79 -25.03 -33.52
C ASN A 249 60.33 -25.47 -33.35
N ILE A 250 59.84 -26.36 -34.22
CA ILE A 250 58.48 -26.88 -34.16
C ILE A 250 58.29 -27.76 -32.93
N ARG A 251 59.27 -28.59 -32.55
CA ARG A 251 59.23 -29.36 -31.29
C ARG A 251 59.08 -28.48 -30.07
N GLN A 252 59.87 -27.40 -29.98
CA GLN A 252 59.75 -26.46 -28.86
C GLN A 252 58.40 -25.75 -28.85
N ALA A 253 57.90 -25.32 -30.00
CA ALA A 253 56.61 -24.66 -30.06
C ALA A 253 55.45 -25.63 -29.76
N LYS A 254 55.56 -26.91 -30.14
CA LYS A 254 54.60 -27.96 -29.81
C LYS A 254 54.59 -28.23 -28.30
N GLU A 255 55.75 -28.33 -27.67
CA GLU A 255 55.86 -28.51 -26.22
C GLU A 255 55.26 -27.31 -25.44
N ARG A 256 55.39 -26.09 -25.97
CA ARG A 256 54.71 -24.90 -25.39
C ARG A 256 53.19 -25.01 -25.52
N ALA A 257 52.67 -25.38 -26.69
CA ALA A 257 51.24 -25.56 -26.91
C ALA A 257 50.66 -26.72 -26.06
N GLU A 258 51.39 -27.83 -25.93
CA GLU A 258 51.03 -28.97 -25.08
C GLU A 258 51.00 -28.56 -23.60
N LYS A 259 51.95 -27.74 -23.12
CA LYS A 259 51.92 -27.22 -21.74
C LYS A 259 50.74 -26.28 -21.48
N GLU A 260 50.31 -25.49 -22.46
CA GLU A 260 49.10 -24.65 -22.30
C GLU A 260 47.83 -25.49 -22.33
N LEU A 261 47.75 -26.51 -23.20
CA LEU A 261 46.65 -27.49 -23.20
C LEU A 261 46.58 -28.26 -21.88
N GLU A 262 47.74 -28.69 -21.36
CA GLU A 262 47.86 -29.37 -20.06
C GLU A 262 47.49 -28.43 -18.91
N LYS A 263 47.75 -27.13 -18.98
CA LYS A 263 47.25 -26.16 -17.98
C LYS A 263 45.73 -25.97 -18.03
N LEU A 264 45.13 -26.02 -19.22
CA LEU A 264 43.68 -25.96 -19.37
C LEU A 264 43.02 -27.26 -18.86
N GLN A 265 43.62 -28.41 -19.12
CA GLN A 265 43.20 -29.71 -18.56
C GLN A 265 43.50 -29.86 -17.07
N ASN A 266 44.60 -29.31 -16.55
CA ASN A 266 44.92 -29.38 -15.12
C ASN A 266 44.05 -28.45 -14.27
N ARG A 267 43.32 -27.51 -14.88
CA ARG A 267 42.19 -26.84 -14.21
C ARG A 267 41.05 -27.83 -13.90
N GLU A 268 40.91 -28.91 -14.67
CA GLU A 268 40.06 -30.07 -14.35
C GLU A 268 40.73 -31.04 -13.35
N ASP A 269 42.06 -31.11 -13.22
CA ASP A 269 42.70 -31.92 -12.15
C ASP A 269 42.71 -31.23 -10.77
N SER A 270 42.52 -29.90 -10.73
CA SER A 270 42.06 -29.20 -9.52
C SER A 270 40.73 -29.78 -9.00
N ASN A 271 39.94 -30.40 -9.88
CA ASN A 271 38.70 -31.11 -9.58
C ASN A 271 38.96 -32.51 -8.98
N GLU A 272 40.15 -33.09 -9.13
CA GLU A 272 40.54 -34.35 -8.49
C GLU A 272 41.06 -34.14 -7.04
N SER A 273 41.71 -32.98 -6.79
CA SER A 273 41.85 -32.43 -5.44
C SER A 273 40.47 -32.14 -4.81
N MET A 274 39.48 -31.72 -5.60
CA MET A 274 38.08 -31.63 -5.15
C MET A 274 37.45 -33.00 -4.88
N LYS A 275 37.79 -34.09 -5.59
CA LYS A 275 37.34 -35.47 -5.24
C LYS A 275 37.87 -35.94 -3.88
N LYS A 276 39.10 -35.54 -3.51
CA LYS A 276 39.66 -35.84 -2.17
C LYS A 276 38.97 -35.00 -1.08
N LYS A 277 38.66 -33.73 -1.39
CA LYS A 277 37.73 -32.89 -0.59
C LYS A 277 36.30 -33.41 -0.60
N LEU A 278 35.92 -34.25 -1.58
CA LEU A 278 34.59 -34.87 -1.71
C LEU A 278 34.43 -36.08 -0.79
N LEU A 279 35.50 -36.83 -0.52
CA LEU A 279 35.55 -37.86 0.53
C LEU A 279 35.48 -37.23 1.94
N GLU A 280 36.19 -36.11 2.16
CA GLU A 280 36.01 -35.28 3.37
C GLU A 280 34.62 -34.61 3.39
N ALA A 281 34.04 -34.32 2.21
CA ALA A 281 32.66 -33.87 2.07
C ALA A 281 31.64 -34.99 2.24
N GLU A 282 32.00 -36.27 2.11
CA GLU A 282 31.15 -37.44 2.39
C GLU A 282 31.03 -37.69 3.90
N GLU A 283 32.10 -37.45 4.65
CA GLU A 283 32.04 -37.38 6.11
C GLU A 283 31.25 -36.14 6.56
N ARG A 284 31.41 -34.98 5.90
CA ARG A 284 30.48 -33.84 6.05
C ARG A 284 29.08 -34.15 5.52
N ARG A 285 28.88 -35.08 4.56
CA ARG A 285 27.59 -35.49 3.99
C ARG A 285 26.79 -36.31 4.99
N HIS A 286 27.43 -37.12 5.84
CA HIS A 286 26.75 -37.77 6.97
C HIS A 286 26.34 -36.75 8.07
N SER A 287 27.14 -35.72 8.29
CA SER A 287 26.76 -34.57 9.14
C SER A 287 25.62 -33.74 8.52
N LEU A 288 25.71 -33.49 7.22
CA LEU A 288 24.69 -32.84 6.40
C LEU A 288 23.47 -33.74 6.19
N GLU A 289 23.52 -35.07 6.26
CA GLU A 289 22.35 -35.96 6.21
C GLU A 289 21.50 -35.82 7.48
N ASN A 290 22.16 -35.61 8.62
CA ASN A 290 21.49 -35.24 9.86
C ASN A 290 20.96 -33.79 9.82
N GLN A 291 21.62 -32.91 9.07
CA GLN A 291 21.12 -31.55 8.78
C GLN A 291 20.01 -31.57 7.71
N VAL A 292 20.01 -32.52 6.78
CA VAL A 292 19.03 -32.74 5.72
C VAL A 292 17.79 -33.39 6.30
N LYS A 293 17.89 -34.30 7.28
CA LYS A 293 16.70 -34.73 8.06
C LYS A 293 16.03 -33.57 8.78
N ARG A 294 16.81 -32.59 9.27
CA ARG A 294 16.29 -31.34 9.83
C ARG A 294 15.71 -30.44 8.75
N LEU A 295 16.35 -30.33 7.59
CA LEU A 295 15.84 -29.58 6.44
C LEU A 295 14.63 -30.25 5.81
N GLU A 296 14.47 -31.56 5.81
CA GLU A 296 13.28 -32.29 5.35
C GLU A 296 12.10 -32.04 6.30
N THR A 297 12.34 -31.89 7.61
CA THR A 297 11.28 -31.44 8.53
C THR A 297 10.90 -29.98 8.29
N VAL A 298 11.86 -29.14 7.88
CA VAL A 298 11.61 -27.76 7.44
C VAL A 298 10.90 -27.74 6.09
N GLU A 299 11.25 -28.59 5.15
CA GLU A 299 10.65 -28.74 3.82
C GLU A 299 9.23 -29.30 3.91
N ARG A 300 8.95 -30.24 4.83
CA ARG A 300 7.57 -30.67 5.14
C ARG A 300 6.74 -29.57 5.81
N ARG A 301 7.38 -28.61 6.46
CA ARG A 301 6.72 -27.41 7.02
C ARG A 301 6.52 -26.36 5.93
N GLU A 302 7.48 -26.23 5.03
CA GLU A 302 7.45 -25.37 3.86
C GLU A 302 6.40 -25.86 2.85
N ASN A 303 6.23 -27.17 2.64
CA ASN A 303 5.21 -27.74 1.77
C ASN A 303 3.80 -27.54 2.35
N ARG A 304 3.65 -27.63 3.68
CA ARG A 304 2.40 -27.23 4.34
C ARG A 304 2.13 -25.73 4.20
N LEU A 305 3.18 -24.91 4.31
CA LEU A 305 3.08 -23.48 4.03
C LEU A 305 2.77 -23.20 2.55
N LYS A 306 3.28 -23.99 1.60
CA LYS A 306 2.96 -23.88 0.17
C LYS A 306 1.52 -24.26 -0.10
N GLU A 307 0.99 -25.31 0.54
CA GLU A 307 -0.44 -25.67 0.47
C GLU A 307 -1.33 -24.57 1.10
N ASP A 308 -0.92 -23.99 2.23
CA ASP A 308 -1.59 -22.85 2.86
C ASP A 308 -1.52 -21.58 2.00
N ILE A 309 -0.40 -21.35 1.32
CA ILE A 309 -0.21 -20.25 0.36
C ILE A 309 -1.06 -20.50 -0.88
N GLN A 310 -1.17 -21.74 -1.37
CA GLN A 310 -1.96 -22.09 -2.54
C GLN A 310 -3.45 -21.96 -2.26
N THR A 311 -3.92 -22.38 -1.08
CA THR A 311 -5.30 -22.16 -0.64
C THR A 311 -5.60 -20.68 -0.42
N LYS A 312 -4.66 -19.91 0.17
CA LYS A 312 -4.79 -18.44 0.25
C LYS A 312 -4.74 -17.77 -1.12
N SER A 313 -3.96 -18.27 -2.06
CA SER A 313 -3.89 -17.79 -3.44
C SER A 313 -5.21 -18.03 -4.17
N GLN A 314 -5.84 -19.19 -3.99
CA GLN A 314 -7.18 -19.46 -4.50
C GLN A 314 -8.23 -18.54 -3.87
N GLN A 315 -8.13 -18.25 -2.56
CA GLN A 315 -9.01 -17.27 -1.90
C GLN A 315 -8.79 -15.84 -2.44
N ILE A 316 -7.53 -15.45 -2.68
CA ILE A 316 -7.18 -14.16 -3.31
C ILE A 316 -7.77 -14.09 -4.72
N GLN A 317 -7.72 -15.18 -5.49
CA GLN A 317 -8.27 -15.23 -6.83
C GLN A 317 -9.80 -15.13 -6.83
N GLN A 318 -10.49 -15.79 -5.89
CA GLN A 318 -11.93 -15.61 -5.68
C GLN A 318 -12.29 -14.19 -5.24
N MET A 319 -11.46 -13.55 -4.41
CA MET A 319 -11.64 -12.15 -4.05
C MET A 319 -11.40 -11.22 -5.24
N ALA A 320 -10.43 -11.52 -6.10
CA ALA A 320 -10.16 -10.75 -7.32
C ALA A 320 -11.32 -10.86 -8.33
N GLU A 321 -11.88 -12.04 -8.52
CA GLU A 321 -13.11 -12.23 -9.31
C GLU A 321 -14.27 -11.45 -8.71
N LYS A 322 -14.41 -11.43 -7.38
CA LYS A 322 -15.43 -10.65 -6.70
C LYS A 322 -15.23 -9.15 -6.86
N ILE A 323 -14.00 -8.67 -6.87
CA ILE A 323 -13.66 -7.27 -7.13
C ILE A 323 -14.04 -6.91 -8.56
N LEU A 324 -13.72 -7.74 -9.56
CA LEU A 324 -14.13 -7.51 -10.94
C LEU A 324 -15.65 -7.43 -11.10
N GLU A 325 -16.42 -8.31 -10.47
CA GLU A 325 -17.89 -8.22 -10.45
C GLU A 325 -18.39 -6.92 -9.80
N LEU A 326 -17.72 -6.44 -8.74
CA LEU A 326 -18.08 -5.20 -8.07
C LEU A 326 -17.70 -3.97 -8.90
N GLU A 327 -16.59 -4.01 -9.62
CA GLU A 327 -16.18 -2.98 -10.57
C GLU A 327 -17.13 -2.88 -11.77
N GLU A 328 -17.62 -4.01 -12.28
CA GLU A 328 -18.62 -4.04 -13.34
C GLU A 328 -19.94 -3.43 -12.86
N LYS A 329 -20.42 -3.83 -11.66
CA LYS A 329 -21.60 -3.22 -11.02
C LYS A 329 -21.41 -1.73 -10.75
N HIS A 330 -20.20 -1.29 -10.41
CA HIS A 330 -19.89 0.12 -10.22
C HIS A 330 -19.96 0.89 -11.54
N ARG A 331 -19.43 0.33 -12.64
CA ARG A 331 -19.57 0.94 -13.97
C ARG A 331 -21.03 1.05 -14.39
N GLU A 332 -21.83 0.01 -14.18
CA GLU A 332 -23.28 0.03 -14.47
C GLU A 332 -24.01 1.10 -13.64
N ALA A 333 -23.73 1.17 -12.34
CA ALA A 333 -24.29 2.19 -11.45
C ALA A 333 -23.86 3.61 -11.87
N GLN A 334 -22.62 3.78 -12.32
CA GLN A 334 -22.09 5.06 -12.80
C GLN A 334 -22.79 5.52 -14.09
N ILE A 335 -23.06 4.60 -15.03
CA ILE A 335 -23.84 4.89 -16.24
C ILE A 335 -25.29 5.24 -15.88
N ALA A 336 -25.90 4.52 -14.93
CA ALA A 336 -27.25 4.83 -14.46
C ALA A 336 -27.33 6.21 -13.80
N ALA A 337 -26.33 6.58 -12.99
CA ALA A 337 -26.22 7.89 -12.37
C ALA A 337 -26.06 9.02 -13.40
N GLN A 338 -25.26 8.82 -14.46
CA GLN A 338 -25.14 9.80 -15.55
C GLN A 338 -26.47 10.00 -16.30
N HIS A 339 -27.21 8.93 -16.55
CA HIS A 339 -28.54 9.02 -17.18
C HIS A 339 -29.54 9.79 -16.32
N LEU A 340 -29.52 9.54 -15.02
CA LEU A 340 -30.37 10.19 -14.04
C LEU A 340 -30.03 11.69 -13.90
N GLU A 341 -28.74 12.04 -13.86
CA GLU A 341 -28.28 13.43 -13.82
C GLU A 341 -28.78 14.22 -15.04
N LEU A 342 -28.79 13.60 -16.22
CA LEU A 342 -29.34 14.19 -17.44
C LEU A 342 -30.86 14.41 -17.32
N GLN A 343 -31.60 13.46 -16.75
CA GLN A 343 -33.05 13.59 -16.53
C GLN A 343 -33.38 14.69 -15.51
N LEU A 344 -32.60 14.82 -14.44
CA LEU A 344 -32.79 15.87 -13.44
C LEU A 344 -32.54 17.25 -14.05
N LYS A 345 -31.47 17.43 -14.83
CA LYS A 345 -31.20 18.68 -15.56
C LYS A 345 -32.35 19.09 -16.48
N GLN A 346 -32.97 18.14 -17.15
CA GLN A 346 -34.15 18.41 -17.98
C GLN A 346 -35.38 18.82 -17.15
N LYS A 347 -35.61 18.15 -16.00
CA LYS A 347 -36.71 18.51 -15.08
C LYS A 347 -36.52 19.88 -14.44
N GLU A 348 -35.30 20.21 -14.02
CA GLU A 348 -34.95 21.53 -13.46
C GLU A 348 -35.28 22.65 -14.44
N GLN A 349 -34.86 22.52 -15.70
CA GLN A 349 -35.19 23.48 -16.76
C GLN A 349 -36.70 23.65 -16.94
N PHE A 350 -37.45 22.54 -16.96
CA PHE A 350 -38.90 22.58 -17.07
C PHE A 350 -39.58 23.32 -15.90
N TYR A 351 -39.15 23.08 -14.66
CA TYR A 351 -39.71 23.76 -13.50
C TYR A 351 -39.33 25.23 -13.45
N GLU A 352 -38.12 25.59 -13.88
CA GLU A 352 -37.69 26.99 -13.97
C GLU A 352 -38.54 27.78 -14.96
N GLU A 353 -38.86 27.18 -16.12
CA GLU A 353 -39.79 27.77 -17.09
C GLU A 353 -41.21 27.91 -16.52
N LYS A 354 -41.71 26.87 -15.83
CA LYS A 354 -43.05 26.88 -15.21
C LYS A 354 -43.15 27.96 -14.12
N LEU A 355 -42.11 28.15 -13.31
CA LEU A 355 -42.05 29.21 -12.31
C LEU A 355 -42.08 30.60 -12.96
N LYS A 356 -41.31 30.83 -14.03
CA LYS A 356 -41.35 32.08 -14.80
C LYS A 356 -42.75 32.39 -15.34
N VAL A 357 -43.48 31.37 -15.80
CA VAL A 357 -44.87 31.53 -16.26
C VAL A 357 -45.80 31.91 -15.10
N LEU A 358 -45.70 31.25 -13.95
CA LEU A 358 -46.52 31.56 -12.77
C LEU A 358 -46.24 32.95 -12.20
N GLU A 359 -44.97 33.37 -12.15
CA GLU A 359 -44.59 34.72 -11.73
C GLU A 359 -45.19 35.79 -12.64
N ASN A 360 -45.18 35.56 -13.96
CA ASN A 360 -45.80 36.48 -14.92
C ASN A 360 -47.33 36.52 -14.76
N GLN A 361 -47.96 35.38 -14.48
CA GLN A 361 -49.40 35.33 -14.20
C GLN A 361 -49.77 36.07 -12.92
N MET A 362 -49.01 35.88 -11.83
CA MET A 362 -49.22 36.61 -10.57
C MET A 362 -49.11 38.13 -10.74
N LYS A 363 -48.15 38.61 -11.53
CA LYS A 363 -48.01 40.03 -11.84
C LYS A 363 -49.23 40.59 -12.58
N LYS A 364 -49.78 39.81 -13.51
CA LYS A 364 -50.99 40.19 -14.25
C LYS A 364 -52.21 40.22 -13.34
N ASP A 365 -52.40 39.20 -12.50
CA ASP A 365 -53.54 39.12 -11.57
C ASP A 365 -53.51 40.26 -10.54
N LEU A 366 -52.32 40.65 -10.07
CA LEU A 366 -52.15 41.82 -9.21
C LEU A 366 -52.57 43.12 -9.91
N ALA A 367 -52.17 43.31 -11.16
CA ALA A 367 -52.58 44.48 -11.94
C ALA A 367 -54.10 44.53 -12.18
N ASP A 368 -54.71 43.38 -12.47
CA ASP A 368 -56.16 43.25 -12.65
C ASP A 368 -56.92 43.54 -11.34
N LYS A 369 -56.39 43.07 -10.20
CA LYS A 369 -56.94 43.38 -8.86
C LYS A 369 -56.90 44.88 -8.57
N GLU A 370 -55.78 45.55 -8.80
CA GLU A 370 -55.65 47.00 -8.61
C GLU A 370 -56.61 47.79 -9.51
N ALA A 371 -56.83 47.33 -10.75
CA ALA A 371 -57.81 47.93 -11.65
C ALA A 371 -59.26 47.80 -11.13
N LEU A 372 -59.63 46.62 -10.59
CA LEU A 372 -60.95 46.38 -10.01
C LEU A 372 -61.19 47.20 -8.73
N GLU A 373 -60.19 47.31 -7.85
CA GLU A 373 -60.28 48.14 -6.65
C GLU A 373 -60.50 49.62 -6.99
N ASN A 374 -59.84 50.11 -8.04
CA ASN A 374 -60.06 51.48 -8.53
C ASN A 374 -61.47 51.68 -9.10
N MET A 375 -62.04 50.69 -9.79
CA MET A 375 -63.42 50.74 -10.28
C MET A 375 -64.43 50.74 -9.13
N LEU A 376 -64.20 49.93 -8.10
CA LEU A 376 -65.02 49.92 -6.88
C LEU A 376 -65.04 51.29 -6.19
N ARG A 377 -63.88 51.94 -6.03
CA ARG A 377 -63.82 53.30 -5.44
C ARG A 377 -64.64 54.31 -6.24
N ARG A 378 -64.57 54.28 -7.57
CA ARG A 378 -65.38 55.17 -8.43
C ARG A 378 -66.87 54.93 -8.24
N HIS A 379 -67.31 53.67 -8.18
CA HIS A 379 -68.72 53.35 -7.95
C HIS A 379 -69.21 53.79 -6.56
N GLU A 380 -68.38 53.69 -5.52
CA GLU A 380 -68.73 54.21 -4.20
C GLU A 380 -68.88 55.74 -4.21
N GLU A 381 -68.00 56.46 -4.93
CA GLU A 381 -68.10 57.91 -5.11
C GLU A 381 -69.38 58.31 -5.86
N GLU A 382 -69.70 57.62 -6.96
CA GLU A 382 -70.94 57.81 -7.71
C GLU A 382 -72.18 57.55 -6.85
N ALA A 383 -72.16 56.51 -6.01
CA ALA A 383 -73.24 56.18 -5.09
C ALA A 383 -73.43 57.27 -4.02
N ARG A 384 -72.33 57.81 -3.47
CA ARG A 384 -72.37 58.93 -2.52
C ARG A 384 -72.98 60.17 -3.15
N GLU A 385 -72.66 60.46 -4.41
CA GLU A 385 -73.22 61.61 -5.14
C GLU A 385 -74.71 61.44 -5.42
N LYS A 386 -75.15 60.24 -5.84
CA LYS A 386 -76.58 59.91 -5.99
C LYS A 386 -77.35 60.05 -4.67
N CYS A 387 -76.75 59.64 -3.55
CA CYS A 387 -77.34 59.81 -2.22
C CYS A 387 -77.52 61.30 -1.84
N LYS A 388 -76.57 62.19 -2.20
CA LYS A 388 -76.75 63.64 -2.01
C LYS A 388 -77.93 64.17 -2.81
N VAL A 389 -78.01 63.81 -4.10
CA VAL A 389 -79.11 64.23 -4.99
C VAL A 389 -80.47 63.74 -4.44
N LEU A 390 -80.55 62.50 -3.96
CA LEU A 390 -81.76 61.97 -3.33
C LEU A 390 -82.13 62.73 -2.04
N ALA A 391 -81.15 63.15 -1.24
CA ALA A 391 -81.40 63.95 -0.04
C ALA A 391 -81.93 65.36 -0.39
N GLU A 392 -81.41 65.99 -1.45
CA GLU A 392 -81.91 67.27 -1.97
C GLU A 392 -83.34 67.15 -2.51
N GLN A 393 -83.62 66.10 -3.29
CA GLN A 393 -84.98 65.82 -3.77
C GLN A 393 -85.95 65.58 -2.61
N LYS A 394 -85.53 64.88 -1.56
CA LYS A 394 -86.33 64.66 -0.36
C LYS A 394 -86.63 65.96 0.41
N ALA A 395 -85.66 66.87 0.48
CA ALA A 395 -85.88 68.21 1.05
C ALA A 395 -86.90 69.02 0.23
N MET A 396 -86.86 68.92 -1.10
CA MET A 396 -87.83 69.58 -1.99
C MET A 396 -89.25 69.02 -1.82
N ILE A 397 -89.40 67.69 -1.70
CA ILE A 397 -90.70 67.04 -1.43
C ILE A 397 -91.29 67.55 -0.10
N ASN A 398 -90.49 67.61 0.96
CA ASN A 398 -90.94 68.12 2.26
C ASN A 398 -91.42 69.59 2.17
N ALA A 399 -90.76 70.42 1.36
CA ALA A 399 -91.21 71.79 1.10
C ALA A 399 -92.56 71.82 0.35
N MET A 400 -92.79 70.92 -0.61
CA MET A 400 -94.09 70.79 -1.28
C MET A 400 -95.19 70.27 -0.34
N ASP A 401 -94.91 69.28 0.51
CA ASP A 401 -95.86 68.73 1.47
C ASP A 401 -96.35 69.75 2.50
N SER A 402 -95.46 70.65 2.96
CA SER A 402 -95.87 71.76 3.83
C SER A 402 -96.85 72.73 3.14
N LYS A 403 -96.72 72.90 1.82
CA LYS A 403 -97.63 73.70 1.00
C LYS A 403 -98.99 73.01 0.85
N ILE A 404 -99.02 71.69 0.66
CA ILE A 404 -100.25 70.87 0.63
C ILE A 404 -101.02 71.00 1.95
N ARG A 405 -100.35 70.88 3.10
CA ARG A 405 -101.00 71.00 4.42
C ARG A 405 -101.65 72.38 4.65
N SER A 406 -101.06 73.46 4.11
CA SER A 406 -101.66 74.80 4.16
C SER A 406 -102.93 74.93 3.31
N LEU A 407 -103.00 74.20 2.19
CA LEU A 407 -104.18 74.16 1.32
C LEU A 407 -105.29 73.28 1.91
N GLU A 408 -104.94 72.17 2.56
CA GLU A 408 -105.89 71.30 3.27
C GLU A 408 -106.58 72.03 4.44
N GLN A 409 -105.87 72.90 5.16
CA GLN A 409 -106.45 73.73 6.23
C GLN A 409 -107.52 74.71 5.71
N ARG A 410 -107.39 75.19 4.47
CA ARG A 410 -108.37 76.05 3.77
C ARG A 410 -109.65 75.29 3.34
N ILE A 411 -109.56 73.98 3.11
CA ILE A 411 -110.70 73.13 2.70
C ILE A 411 -111.59 72.79 3.91
N VAL A 412 -111.01 72.61 5.09
CA VAL A 412 -111.77 72.31 6.32
C VAL A 412 -112.69 73.48 6.71
N GLU A 413 -112.22 74.73 6.60
CA GLU A 413 -113.00 75.96 6.86
C GLU A 413 -114.19 76.16 5.89
N LEU A 414 -114.10 75.61 4.67
CA LEU A 414 -115.18 75.63 3.66
C LEU A 414 -116.18 74.47 3.84
N SER A 415 -115.81 73.43 4.60
CA SER A 415 -116.63 72.21 4.80
C SER A 415 -117.61 72.29 5.99
N GLU A 416 -117.45 73.26 6.89
CA GLU A 416 -118.35 73.50 8.03
C GLU A 416 -119.60 74.32 7.65
N ALA A 417 -119.60 75.03 6.51
CA ALA A 417 -120.75 75.79 6.02
C ALA A 417 -121.80 74.95 5.26
N ASN A 418 -121.55 73.65 5.01
CA ASN A 418 -122.38 72.81 4.12
C ASN A 418 -123.03 71.59 4.81
N LYS A 419 -123.15 71.60 6.15
CA LYS A 419 -123.65 70.48 6.98
C LYS A 419 -124.94 70.78 7.79
N LEU A 420 -125.82 71.65 7.28
CA LEU A 420 -127.15 71.92 7.88
C LEU A 420 -128.29 71.94 6.83
N ALA A 421 -128.48 70.83 6.08
CA ALA A 421 -129.65 70.66 5.22
C ALA A 421 -130.07 69.18 5.05
N ALA A 422 -131.20 68.84 5.69
CA ALA A 422 -132.14 67.72 5.44
C ALA A 422 -131.70 66.27 5.80
N ASN A 423 -132.21 65.62 6.87
CA ASN A 423 -133.55 65.01 7.15
C ASN A 423 -133.92 63.81 6.23
N SER A 424 -133.91 62.55 6.74
CA SER A 424 -135.02 61.76 7.39
C SER A 424 -136.01 61.16 6.34
N SER A 425 -136.66 59.99 6.46
CA SER A 425 -136.89 58.96 7.48
C SER A 425 -137.58 57.72 6.84
N LEU A 426 -137.47 56.54 7.50
CA LEU A 426 -138.43 55.41 7.75
C LEU A 426 -139.70 55.22 6.88
N PHE A 427 -140.35 54.06 6.69
CA PHE A 427 -140.21 52.59 6.90
C PHE A 427 -141.64 51.99 6.66
N THR A 428 -141.74 50.72 6.25
CA THR A 428 -142.93 49.80 6.19
C THR A 428 -143.57 49.51 4.82
N GLN A 429 -143.12 48.45 4.09
CA GLN A 429 -144.03 47.54 3.34
C GLN A 429 -143.45 46.30 2.63
N ARG A 430 -142.17 45.89 2.76
CA ARG A 430 -141.64 44.80 1.88
C ARG A 430 -141.01 43.61 2.59
N ASN A 431 -141.69 43.12 3.61
CA ASN A 431 -141.38 41.88 4.34
C ASN A 431 -141.82 40.60 3.59
N MET A 432 -141.69 40.60 2.26
CA MET A 432 -141.95 39.45 1.38
C MET A 432 -140.96 39.34 0.19
N LYS A 433 -139.86 40.12 0.22
CA LYS A 433 -138.74 40.06 -0.75
C LYS A 433 -137.40 39.57 -0.15
N ALA A 434 -137.33 39.41 1.17
CA ALA A 434 -136.12 39.05 1.92
C ALA A 434 -135.69 37.56 1.79
N GLN A 435 -136.35 36.74 0.97
CA GLN A 435 -135.95 35.34 0.70
C GLN A 435 -135.38 35.12 -0.72
N GLU A 436 -135.64 36.00 -1.70
CA GLU A 436 -135.06 35.90 -3.06
C GLU A 436 -133.73 36.68 -3.20
N GLU A 437 -133.54 37.74 -2.40
CA GLU A 437 -132.27 38.50 -2.33
C GLU A 437 -131.16 37.68 -1.66
N MET A 438 -131.49 36.85 -0.66
CA MET A 438 -130.55 35.93 0.01
C MET A 438 -129.93 34.91 -0.96
N ILE A 439 -130.70 34.40 -1.93
CA ILE A 439 -130.19 33.45 -2.95
C ILE A 439 -129.26 34.16 -3.94
N SER A 440 -129.54 35.43 -4.28
CA SER A 440 -128.73 36.22 -5.20
C SER A 440 -127.40 36.66 -4.57
N GLU A 441 -127.41 37.01 -3.28
CA GLU A 441 -126.20 37.32 -2.50
C GLU A 441 -125.31 36.09 -2.32
N LEU A 442 -125.88 34.91 -2.04
CA LEU A 442 -125.12 33.66 -1.94
C LEU A 442 -124.48 33.25 -3.29
N ARG A 443 -125.14 33.52 -4.43
CA ARG A 443 -124.55 33.29 -5.77
C ARG A 443 -123.42 34.27 -6.08
N GLN A 444 -123.53 35.53 -5.67
CA GLN A 444 -122.49 36.53 -5.87
C GLN A 444 -121.27 36.27 -4.96
N GLN A 445 -121.50 35.83 -3.72
CA GLN A 445 -120.45 35.34 -2.82
C GLN A 445 -119.73 34.12 -3.39
N LYS A 446 -120.48 33.16 -3.96
CA LYS A 446 -119.89 31.99 -4.63
C LYS A 446 -118.95 32.40 -5.78
N PHE A 447 -119.38 33.30 -6.67
CA PHE A 447 -118.54 33.75 -7.78
C PHE A 447 -117.28 34.51 -7.32
N TYR A 448 -117.40 35.33 -6.26
CA TYR A 448 -116.27 36.02 -5.65
C TYR A 448 -115.26 35.02 -5.05
N LEU A 449 -115.74 33.99 -4.34
CA LEU A 449 -114.91 32.95 -3.77
C LEU A 449 -114.28 32.06 -4.86
N GLU A 450 -115.00 31.70 -5.92
CA GLU A 450 -114.45 30.98 -7.08
C GLU A 450 -113.36 31.78 -7.79
N THR A 451 -113.55 33.09 -7.94
CA THR A 451 -112.53 33.98 -8.53
C THR A 451 -111.30 34.12 -7.62
N GLN A 452 -111.49 34.19 -6.29
CA GLN A 452 -110.38 34.15 -5.34
C GLN A 452 -109.65 32.80 -5.37
N ALA A 453 -110.37 31.69 -5.42
CA ALA A 453 -109.80 30.35 -5.53
C ALA A 453 -108.96 30.23 -6.81
N GLY A 454 -109.45 30.69 -7.96
CA GLY A 454 -108.69 30.70 -9.21
C GLY A 454 -107.43 31.58 -9.16
N LYS A 455 -107.46 32.72 -8.44
CA LYS A 455 -106.26 33.54 -8.21
C LYS A 455 -105.24 32.84 -7.32
N LEU A 456 -105.70 32.14 -6.28
CA LEU A 456 -104.84 31.34 -5.39
C LEU A 456 -104.26 30.14 -6.14
N GLU A 457 -105.04 29.46 -6.98
CA GLU A 457 -104.55 28.36 -7.82
C GLU A 457 -103.49 28.83 -8.83
N ALA A 458 -103.68 29.98 -9.46
CA ALA A 458 -102.69 30.57 -10.36
C ALA A 458 -101.42 31.01 -9.63
N GLN A 459 -101.54 31.48 -8.38
CA GLN A 459 -100.38 31.76 -7.52
C GLN A 459 -99.66 30.47 -7.12
N ASN A 460 -100.39 29.41 -6.77
CA ASN A 460 -99.81 28.10 -6.43
C ASN A 460 -99.05 27.51 -7.61
N ARG A 461 -99.60 27.53 -8.83
CA ARG A 461 -98.85 27.06 -10.03
C ARG A 461 -97.57 27.85 -10.27
N LYS A 462 -97.58 29.18 -10.06
CA LYS A 462 -96.36 30.01 -10.17
C LYS A 462 -95.32 29.66 -9.11
N LEU A 463 -95.76 29.36 -7.88
CA LEU A 463 -94.87 28.91 -6.81
C LEU A 463 -94.31 27.50 -7.10
N GLU A 464 -95.12 26.60 -7.63
CA GLU A 464 -94.69 25.26 -8.08
C GLU A 464 -93.64 25.36 -9.21
N GLU A 465 -93.87 26.17 -10.24
CA GLU A 465 -92.88 26.42 -11.30
C GLU A 465 -91.58 27.06 -10.78
N GLN A 466 -91.67 27.93 -9.77
CA GLN A 466 -90.49 28.50 -9.10
C GLN A 466 -89.74 27.43 -8.29
N LEU A 467 -90.45 26.55 -7.58
CA LEU A 467 -89.88 25.43 -6.83
C LEU A 467 -89.18 24.43 -7.77
N GLU A 468 -89.79 24.09 -8.91
CA GLU A 468 -89.16 23.22 -9.91
C GLU A 468 -87.89 23.85 -10.48
N LYS A 469 -87.90 25.15 -10.79
CA LYS A 469 -86.69 25.87 -11.24
C LYS A 469 -85.60 25.89 -10.18
N MET A 470 -85.94 26.16 -8.92
CA MET A 470 -84.98 26.08 -7.81
C MET A 470 -84.45 24.65 -7.63
N SER A 471 -85.29 23.62 -7.78
CA SER A 471 -84.87 22.23 -7.70
C SER A 471 -83.91 21.83 -8.83
N HIS A 472 -84.18 22.25 -10.07
CA HIS A 472 -83.28 22.02 -11.20
C HIS A 472 -81.95 22.75 -11.01
N GLN A 473 -82.00 24.00 -10.53
CA GLN A 473 -80.80 24.79 -10.22
C GLN A 473 -79.96 24.11 -9.11
N ASP A 474 -80.60 23.64 -8.03
CA ASP A 474 -79.94 22.93 -6.93
C ASP A 474 -79.29 21.61 -7.41
N HIS A 475 -79.94 20.87 -8.31
CA HIS A 475 -79.33 19.69 -8.94
C HIS A 475 -78.12 20.05 -9.80
N THR A 476 -78.17 21.14 -10.58
CA THR A 476 -77.02 21.59 -11.38
C THR A 476 -75.86 22.07 -10.51
N ASP A 477 -76.15 22.79 -9.43
CA ASP A 477 -75.14 23.28 -8.49
C ASP A 477 -74.50 22.13 -7.72
N LYS A 478 -75.30 21.12 -7.33
CA LYS A 478 -74.81 19.90 -6.69
C LYS A 478 -73.89 19.08 -7.60
N ASN A 479 -74.24 18.93 -8.87
CA ASN A 479 -73.38 18.26 -9.85
C ASN A 479 -72.07 19.03 -10.06
N ARG A 480 -72.14 20.35 -10.20
CA ARG A 480 -70.95 21.20 -10.34
C ARG A 480 -70.05 21.14 -9.09
N LEU A 481 -70.64 21.06 -7.90
CA LEU A 481 -69.90 20.91 -6.65
C LEU A 481 -69.19 19.54 -6.58
N LEU A 482 -69.85 18.46 -6.97
CA LEU A 482 -69.24 17.12 -7.07
C LEU A 482 -68.05 17.10 -8.06
N GLU A 483 -68.18 17.76 -9.21
CA GLU A 483 -67.09 17.89 -10.18
C GLU A 483 -65.91 18.68 -9.61
N LEU A 484 -66.18 19.79 -8.92
CA LEU A 484 -65.14 20.60 -8.27
C LEU A 484 -64.45 19.84 -7.12
N GLU A 485 -65.20 19.09 -6.31
CA GLU A 485 -64.64 18.23 -5.26
C GLU A 485 -63.74 17.14 -5.85
N THR A 486 -64.16 16.54 -6.96
CA THR A 486 -63.38 15.50 -7.64
C THR A 486 -62.08 16.07 -8.20
N ARG A 487 -62.15 17.22 -8.89
CA ARG A 487 -60.95 17.93 -9.37
C ARG A 487 -60.01 18.35 -8.24
N LEU A 488 -60.56 18.78 -7.11
CA LEU A 488 -59.75 19.15 -5.95
C LEU A 488 -59.00 17.94 -5.38
N ARG A 489 -59.63 16.76 -5.33
CA ARG A 489 -58.97 15.51 -4.92
C ARG A 489 -57.87 15.10 -5.88
N GLU A 490 -58.13 15.17 -7.19
CA GLU A 490 -57.14 14.87 -8.24
C GLU A 490 -55.91 15.79 -8.10
N VAL A 491 -56.11 17.10 -8.04
CA VAL A 491 -55.01 18.08 -7.85
C VAL A 491 -54.26 17.86 -6.54
N SER A 492 -54.96 17.47 -5.46
CA SER A 492 -54.31 17.16 -4.18
C SER A 492 -53.42 15.92 -4.27
N LEU A 493 -53.86 14.89 -5.00
CA LEU A 493 -53.06 13.69 -5.26
C LEU A 493 -51.84 14.02 -6.13
N GLU A 494 -52.03 14.79 -7.20
CA GLU A 494 -50.94 15.25 -8.07
C GLU A 494 -49.88 16.05 -7.28
N HIS A 495 -50.29 16.90 -6.33
CA HIS A 495 -49.37 17.62 -5.47
C HIS A 495 -48.61 16.71 -4.49
N GLU A 496 -49.27 15.71 -3.90
CA GLU A 496 -48.56 14.75 -3.03
C GLU A 496 -47.59 13.88 -3.83
N GLU A 497 -47.93 13.48 -5.05
CA GLU A 497 -47.01 12.78 -5.96
C GLU A 497 -45.79 13.65 -6.31
N GLN A 498 -46.00 14.93 -6.66
CA GLN A 498 -44.91 15.87 -6.92
C GLN A 498 -44.01 16.07 -5.69
N LYS A 499 -44.59 16.13 -4.50
CA LYS A 499 -43.84 16.26 -3.25
C LYS A 499 -43.01 15.02 -2.93
N LEU A 500 -43.54 13.83 -3.19
CA LEU A 500 -42.78 12.58 -3.06
C LEU A 500 -41.64 12.50 -4.08
N GLU A 501 -41.89 12.93 -5.31
CA GLU A 501 -40.89 12.99 -6.37
C GLU A 501 -39.77 13.98 -6.02
N LEU A 502 -40.09 15.17 -5.50
CA LEU A 502 -39.09 16.14 -5.03
C LEU A 502 -38.28 15.60 -3.84
N LYS A 503 -38.91 14.88 -2.91
CA LYS A 503 -38.20 14.23 -1.80
C LYS A 503 -37.22 13.18 -2.29
N ARG A 504 -37.61 12.39 -3.29
CA ARG A 504 -36.75 11.38 -3.92
C ARG A 504 -35.55 12.04 -4.60
N GLN A 505 -35.77 13.12 -5.37
CA GLN A 505 -34.69 13.88 -6.01
C GLN A 505 -33.71 14.48 -4.99
N LEU A 506 -34.23 14.99 -3.86
CA LEU A 506 -33.39 15.51 -2.77
C LEU A 506 -32.49 14.41 -2.17
N THR A 507 -33.05 13.23 -1.89
CA THR A 507 -32.25 12.11 -1.34
C THR A 507 -31.19 11.62 -2.32
N GLU A 508 -31.51 11.65 -3.61
CA GLU A 508 -30.61 11.25 -4.68
C GLU A 508 -29.44 12.23 -4.81
N LEU A 509 -29.72 13.55 -4.79
CA LEU A 509 -28.68 14.59 -4.76
C LEU A 509 -27.80 14.51 -3.51
N GLN A 510 -28.38 14.24 -2.33
CA GLN A 510 -27.60 14.06 -1.10
C GLN A 510 -26.62 12.88 -1.19
N LEU A 511 -27.05 11.76 -1.76
CA LEU A 511 -26.17 10.60 -1.98
C LEU A 511 -25.05 10.93 -2.97
N THR A 512 -25.36 11.58 -4.10
CA THR A 512 -24.33 11.97 -5.06
C THR A 512 -23.33 12.97 -4.48
N LEU A 513 -23.76 13.90 -3.62
CA LEU A 513 -22.87 14.83 -2.92
C LEU A 513 -21.91 14.08 -1.99
N GLN A 514 -22.43 13.15 -1.18
CA GLN A 514 -21.63 12.33 -0.28
C GLN A 514 -20.60 11.47 -1.03
N GLU A 515 -20.97 10.91 -2.19
CA GLU A 515 -20.05 10.18 -3.06
C GLU A 515 -18.92 11.10 -3.59
N ARG A 516 -19.24 12.32 -4.02
CA ARG A 516 -18.24 13.30 -4.48
C ARG A 516 -17.29 13.73 -3.37
N GLU A 517 -17.79 13.96 -2.16
CA GLU A 517 -16.97 14.27 -0.99
C GLU A 517 -15.97 13.13 -0.69
N SER A 518 -16.42 11.88 -0.77
CA SER A 518 -15.54 10.71 -0.59
C SER A 518 -14.48 10.57 -1.70
N GLN A 519 -14.80 10.95 -2.94
CA GLN A 519 -13.84 10.96 -4.05
C GLN A 519 -12.75 12.02 -3.84
N ILE A 520 -13.12 13.21 -3.37
CA ILE A 520 -12.18 14.31 -3.11
C ILE A 520 -11.19 13.92 -2.01
N THR A 521 -11.68 13.31 -0.91
CA THR A 521 -10.80 12.87 0.18
C THR A 521 -9.84 11.76 -0.28
N GLY A 522 -10.32 10.83 -1.11
CA GLY A 522 -9.46 9.81 -1.74
C GLY A 522 -8.35 10.41 -2.62
N LEU A 523 -8.69 11.40 -3.45
CA LEU A 523 -7.70 12.10 -4.29
C LEU A 523 -6.67 12.89 -3.47
N GLN A 524 -7.10 13.50 -2.35
CA GLN A 524 -6.20 14.20 -1.44
C GLN A 524 -5.20 13.24 -0.78
N ALA A 525 -5.65 12.05 -0.35
CA ALA A 525 -4.77 11.03 0.21
C ALA A 525 -3.78 10.46 -0.84
N ALA A 526 -4.21 10.29 -2.09
CA ALA A 526 -3.32 9.86 -3.17
C ALA A 526 -2.22 10.90 -3.44
N ARG A 527 -2.56 12.19 -3.41
CA ARG A 527 -1.61 13.28 -3.59
C ARG A 527 -0.54 13.30 -2.49
N THR A 528 -0.93 13.19 -1.22
CA THR A 528 0.03 13.20 -0.11
C THR A 528 0.96 11.99 -0.15
N ALA A 529 0.46 10.81 -0.56
CA ALA A 529 1.30 9.63 -0.77
C ALA A 529 2.37 9.85 -1.85
N LEU A 530 2.00 10.46 -2.98
CA LEU A 530 2.97 10.77 -4.05
C LEU A 530 4.00 11.83 -3.62
N GLU A 531 3.58 12.83 -2.84
CA GLU A 531 4.50 13.83 -2.29
C GLU A 531 5.52 13.20 -1.33
N ASN A 532 5.12 12.20 -0.54
CA ASN A 532 6.02 11.45 0.34
C ASN A 532 6.99 10.56 -0.45
N GLN A 533 6.51 9.81 -1.44
CA GLN A 533 7.38 8.99 -2.30
C GLN A 533 8.44 9.82 -3.01
N LEU A 534 8.08 11.02 -3.49
CA LEU A 534 9.04 11.94 -4.10
C LEU A 534 10.10 12.42 -3.11
N ARG A 535 9.74 12.58 -1.83
CA ARG A 535 10.67 12.97 -0.77
C ARG A 535 11.62 11.83 -0.43
N GLU A 536 11.13 10.61 -0.33
CA GLU A 536 11.94 9.40 -0.07
C GLU A 536 12.94 9.13 -1.21
N ALA A 537 12.49 9.20 -2.47
CA ALA A 537 13.38 9.03 -3.62
C ALA A 537 14.49 10.10 -3.68
N LYS A 538 14.22 11.31 -3.19
CA LYS A 538 15.25 12.36 -3.09
C LYS A 538 16.29 12.04 -2.02
N THR A 539 15.86 11.54 -0.85
CA THR A 539 16.80 11.21 0.23
C THR A 539 17.69 10.03 -0.14
N GLU A 540 17.15 9.00 -0.78
CA GLU A 540 17.96 7.85 -1.25
C GLU A 540 19.01 8.29 -2.30
N LEU A 541 18.65 9.22 -3.17
CA LEU A 541 19.59 9.75 -4.16
C LEU A 541 20.69 10.60 -3.51
N GLU A 542 20.37 11.37 -2.47
CA GLU A 542 21.35 12.11 -1.69
C GLU A 542 22.32 11.17 -0.93
N GLU A 543 21.81 10.09 -0.33
CA GLU A 543 22.62 9.09 0.38
C GLU A 543 23.56 8.34 -0.56
N THR A 544 23.05 7.83 -1.69
CA THR A 544 23.89 7.15 -2.71
C THR A 544 24.94 8.08 -3.32
N THR A 545 24.63 9.37 -3.45
CA THR A 545 25.61 10.37 -3.90
C THR A 545 26.70 10.56 -2.83
N ALA A 546 26.34 10.63 -1.55
CA ALA A 546 27.30 10.75 -0.45
C ALA A 546 28.23 9.53 -0.34
N GLU A 547 27.69 8.31 -0.47
CA GLU A 547 28.49 7.08 -0.47
C GLU A 547 29.51 7.05 -1.61
N ALA A 548 29.09 7.44 -2.83
CA ALA A 548 29.99 7.53 -3.97
C ALA A 548 31.10 8.58 -3.77
N GLU A 549 30.79 9.70 -3.11
CA GLU A 549 31.78 10.72 -2.76
C GLU A 549 32.81 10.20 -1.74
N GLU A 550 32.39 9.43 -0.74
CA GLU A 550 33.29 8.80 0.24
C GLU A 550 34.22 7.78 -0.43
N GLU A 551 33.72 6.97 -1.36
CA GLU A 551 34.53 5.99 -2.09
C GLU A 551 35.60 6.69 -2.97
N ILE A 552 35.22 7.78 -3.64
CA ILE A 552 36.17 8.61 -4.41
C ILE A 552 37.25 9.19 -3.50
N GLN A 553 36.89 9.67 -2.30
CA GLN A 553 37.87 10.17 -1.34
C GLN A 553 38.83 9.08 -0.87
N ALA A 554 38.32 7.86 -0.57
CA ALA A 554 39.14 6.73 -0.17
C ALA A 554 40.14 6.31 -1.28
N LEU A 555 39.67 6.22 -2.53
CA LEU A 555 40.53 5.92 -3.68
C LEU A 555 41.60 7.01 -3.90
N THR A 556 41.24 8.28 -3.70
CA THR A 556 42.17 9.40 -3.79
C THR A 556 43.25 9.30 -2.70
N ALA A 557 42.88 8.98 -1.47
CA ALA A 557 43.83 8.79 -0.37
C ALA A 557 44.79 7.61 -0.64
N HIS A 558 44.27 6.49 -1.16
CA HIS A 558 45.09 5.33 -1.51
C HIS A 558 46.08 5.64 -2.65
N ARG A 559 45.64 6.36 -3.69
CA ARG A 559 46.53 6.86 -4.75
C ARG A 559 47.66 7.70 -4.18
N ASP A 560 47.34 8.62 -3.28
CA ASP A 560 48.35 9.51 -2.67
C ASP A 560 49.33 8.74 -1.78
N GLU A 561 48.89 7.66 -1.12
CA GLU A 561 49.79 6.79 -0.36
C GLU A 561 50.73 6.00 -1.27
N ILE A 562 50.23 5.46 -2.38
CA ILE A 562 51.07 4.83 -3.41
C ILE A 562 52.12 5.84 -3.91
N GLN A 563 51.72 7.08 -4.20
CA GLN A 563 52.62 8.14 -4.65
C GLN A 563 53.75 8.38 -3.63
N ARG A 564 53.42 8.49 -2.34
CA ARG A 564 54.41 8.64 -1.27
C ARG A 564 55.36 7.44 -1.18
N LYS A 565 54.87 6.21 -1.36
CA LYS A 565 55.72 5.01 -1.38
C LYS A 565 56.69 5.03 -2.56
N PHE A 566 56.26 5.46 -3.75
CA PHE A 566 57.15 5.63 -4.90
C PHE A 566 58.21 6.71 -4.67
N GLU A 567 57.86 7.84 -4.05
CA GLU A 567 58.81 8.89 -3.70
C GLU A 567 59.82 8.41 -2.64
N ALA A 568 59.38 7.67 -1.63
CA ALA A 568 60.27 7.05 -0.65
C ALA A 568 61.23 6.05 -1.30
N LEU A 569 60.74 5.23 -2.23
CA LEU A 569 61.58 4.29 -2.98
C LEU A 569 62.60 5.03 -3.85
N ARG A 570 62.19 6.11 -4.52
CA ARG A 570 63.08 6.95 -5.32
C ARG A 570 64.20 7.54 -4.47
N ASN A 571 63.87 8.06 -3.29
CA ASN A 571 64.86 8.59 -2.34
C ASN A 571 65.77 7.47 -1.80
N SER A 572 65.26 6.26 -1.60
CA SER A 572 66.10 5.11 -1.22
C SER A 572 67.09 4.76 -2.33
N CYS A 573 66.67 4.79 -3.60
CA CYS A 573 67.57 4.55 -4.72
C CYS A 573 68.67 5.60 -4.80
N THR A 574 68.38 6.88 -4.56
CA THR A 574 69.42 7.92 -4.51
C THR A 574 70.40 7.69 -3.37
N VAL A 575 69.93 7.30 -2.18
CA VAL A 575 70.82 6.96 -1.05
C VAL A 575 71.71 5.76 -1.37
N ILE A 576 71.19 4.74 -2.06
CA ILE A 576 71.99 3.59 -2.50
C ILE A 576 73.09 4.05 -3.46
N THR A 577 72.78 4.91 -4.42
CA THR A 577 73.77 5.47 -5.35
C THR A 577 74.84 6.28 -4.61
N ASP A 578 74.47 7.12 -3.65
CA ASP A 578 75.43 7.88 -2.84
C ASP A 578 76.34 6.95 -2.03
N LEU A 579 75.79 5.84 -1.49
CA LEU A 579 76.57 4.83 -0.76
C LEU A 579 77.49 4.04 -1.70
N GLU A 580 77.07 3.75 -2.93
CA GLU A 580 77.92 3.12 -3.95
C GLU A 580 79.09 4.05 -4.34
N GLU A 581 78.85 5.35 -4.49
CA GLU A 581 79.90 6.35 -4.72
C GLU A 581 80.86 6.43 -3.52
N GLN A 582 80.34 6.47 -2.29
CA GLN A 582 81.18 6.44 -1.07
C GLN A 582 82.00 5.16 -0.96
N LEU A 583 81.43 4.00 -1.31
CA LEU A 583 82.13 2.72 -1.30
C LEU A 583 83.26 2.69 -2.34
N ASN A 584 83.00 3.23 -3.54
CA ASN A 584 84.02 3.37 -4.57
C ASN A 584 85.16 4.29 -4.10
N GLN A 585 84.82 5.44 -3.50
CA GLN A 585 85.83 6.34 -2.92
C GLN A 585 86.65 5.66 -1.83
N LEU A 586 86.00 4.95 -0.90
CA LEU A 586 86.71 4.19 0.13
C LEU A 586 87.56 3.05 -0.45
N SER A 587 87.15 2.46 -1.56
CA SER A 587 87.93 1.45 -2.27
C SER A 587 89.17 2.05 -2.93
N GLU A 588 89.07 3.25 -3.49
CA GLU A 588 90.21 4.02 -4.01
C GLU A 588 91.16 4.42 -2.89
N ASP A 589 90.63 4.99 -1.80
CA ASP A 589 91.42 5.35 -0.62
C ASP A 589 92.11 4.11 -0.01
N ASN A 590 91.44 2.95 0.02
CA ASN A 590 92.06 1.68 0.45
C ASN A 590 93.15 1.21 -0.51
N ALA A 591 93.00 1.42 -1.81
CA ALA A 591 94.05 1.10 -2.78
C ALA A 591 95.28 2.00 -2.57
N GLU A 592 95.08 3.29 -2.31
CA GLU A 592 96.15 4.22 -1.95
C GLU A 592 96.82 3.85 -0.62
N LEU A 593 96.03 3.56 0.43
CA LEU A 593 96.54 3.11 1.71
C LEU A 593 97.25 1.75 1.60
N ASN A 594 96.78 0.84 0.76
CA ASN A 594 97.48 -0.43 0.49
C ASN A 594 98.81 -0.20 -0.24
N ASN A 595 98.87 0.75 -1.16
CA ASN A 595 100.14 1.14 -1.78
C ASN A 595 101.08 1.74 -0.74
N GLN A 596 100.60 2.63 0.13
CA GLN A 596 101.37 3.19 1.23
C GLN A 596 101.82 2.11 2.24
N ASN A 597 100.93 1.20 2.62
CA ASN A 597 101.24 0.03 3.45
C ASN A 597 102.22 -0.90 2.77
N PHE A 598 102.17 -1.09 1.46
CA PHE A 598 103.19 -1.86 0.75
C PHE A 598 104.57 -1.19 0.86
N PHE A 599 104.63 0.15 0.75
CA PHE A 599 105.87 0.90 0.97
C PHE A 599 106.35 0.86 2.44
N LEU A 600 105.44 0.96 3.41
CA LEU A 600 105.76 0.89 4.83
C LEU A 600 106.06 -0.53 5.31
N SER A 601 105.34 -1.54 4.85
CA SER A 601 105.63 -2.97 5.06
C SER A 601 106.95 -3.34 4.41
N LYS A 602 107.31 -2.79 3.26
CA LYS A 602 108.66 -2.95 2.70
C LYS A 602 109.74 -2.33 3.60
N GLN A 603 109.46 -1.20 4.27
CA GLN A 603 110.35 -0.60 5.29
C GLN A 603 110.34 -1.35 6.63
N LEU A 604 109.22 -2.00 6.97
CA LEU A 604 109.03 -2.77 8.21
C LEU A 604 109.62 -4.17 8.08
N ASP A 605 109.50 -4.83 6.93
CA ASP A 605 110.19 -6.07 6.56
C ASP A 605 111.72 -5.87 6.55
N GLU A 606 112.18 -4.65 6.28
CA GLU A 606 113.58 -4.25 6.44
C GLU A 606 113.98 -3.97 7.92
N ALA A 607 113.02 -3.78 8.84
CA ALA A 607 113.28 -3.29 10.21
C ALA A 607 112.86 -4.23 11.36
N SER A 608 111.90 -5.15 11.20
CA SER A 608 111.34 -5.90 12.33
C SER A 608 111.46 -7.41 12.16
N GLY A 609 112.52 -7.97 12.76
CA GLY A 609 112.60 -9.38 13.10
C GLY A 609 111.83 -9.68 14.38
N ALA A 610 110.51 -9.86 14.29
CA ALA A 610 109.67 -10.34 15.40
C ALA A 610 108.44 -11.09 14.88
N ASN A 611 108.62 -12.36 14.52
CA ASN A 611 107.61 -13.16 13.83
C ASN A 611 106.72 -14.02 14.76
N ASP A 612 106.99 -14.08 16.07
CA ASP A 612 106.35 -15.07 16.95
C ASP A 612 105.22 -14.50 17.86
N GLU A 613 105.20 -13.21 18.20
CA GLU A 613 104.07 -12.60 18.96
C GLU A 613 102.84 -12.30 18.07
N VAL A 614 103.05 -12.09 16.77
CA VAL A 614 101.98 -11.83 15.79
C VAL A 614 101.12 -13.07 15.54
N VAL A 615 101.71 -14.27 15.63
CA VAL A 615 101.00 -15.54 15.42
C VAL A 615 100.06 -15.87 16.58
N GLN A 616 100.45 -15.54 17.83
CA GLN A 616 99.59 -15.73 19.00
C GLN A 616 98.39 -14.76 19.01
N LEU A 617 98.60 -13.46 18.74
CA LEU A 617 97.52 -12.47 18.67
C LEU A 617 96.55 -12.73 17.51
N ARG A 618 97.03 -13.24 16.35
CA ARG A 618 96.15 -13.67 15.25
C ARG A 618 95.22 -14.82 15.66
N SER A 619 95.72 -15.78 16.43
CA SER A 619 94.92 -16.91 16.91
C SER A 619 93.83 -16.52 17.92
N GLU A 620 94.08 -15.52 18.78
CA GLU A 620 93.07 -14.96 19.70
C GLU A 620 92.01 -14.13 18.97
N VAL A 621 92.41 -13.33 17.97
CA VAL A 621 91.46 -12.58 17.13
C VAL A 621 90.56 -13.54 16.34
N ASP A 622 91.11 -14.63 15.79
CA ASP A 622 90.33 -15.64 15.09
C ASP A 622 89.39 -16.41 16.04
N HIS A 623 89.73 -16.53 17.32
CA HIS A 623 88.84 -17.10 18.34
C HIS A 623 87.67 -16.16 18.69
N LEU A 624 87.95 -14.87 18.92
CA LEU A 624 86.92 -13.88 19.21
C LEU A 624 85.97 -13.64 18.02
N ARG A 625 86.48 -13.68 16.79
CA ARG A 625 85.65 -13.62 15.58
C ARG A 625 84.66 -14.79 15.51
N ARG A 626 85.11 -16.01 15.84
CA ARG A 626 84.24 -17.18 15.92
C ARG A 626 83.16 -17.03 17.00
N GLU A 627 83.51 -16.55 18.19
CA GLU A 627 82.52 -16.28 19.25
C GLU A 627 81.49 -15.21 18.88
N ILE A 628 81.90 -14.15 18.18
CA ILE A 628 80.98 -13.11 17.68
C ILE A 628 80.00 -13.70 16.67
N THR A 629 80.49 -14.46 15.69
CA THR A 629 79.62 -15.10 14.69
C THR A 629 78.63 -16.08 15.33
N GLU A 630 79.05 -16.80 16.38
CA GLU A 630 78.19 -17.73 17.10
C GLU A 630 77.10 -16.99 17.91
N ARG A 631 77.44 -15.84 18.53
CA ARG A 631 76.45 -14.98 19.19
C ARG A 631 75.51 -14.28 18.22
N GLU A 632 75.98 -13.86 17.05
CA GLU A 632 75.13 -13.29 15.98
C GLU A 632 74.14 -14.33 15.44
N MET A 633 74.58 -15.58 15.27
CA MET A 633 73.70 -16.67 14.88
C MET A 633 72.65 -16.96 15.97
N GLN A 634 73.02 -16.92 17.25
CA GLN A 634 72.05 -17.06 18.35
C GLN A 634 71.05 -15.89 18.39
N LEU A 635 71.48 -14.65 18.16
CA LEU A 635 70.63 -13.46 18.10
C LEU A 635 69.65 -13.49 16.93
N THR A 636 70.09 -13.95 15.75
CA THR A 636 69.22 -14.11 14.58
C THR A 636 68.18 -15.20 14.80
N SER A 637 68.56 -16.32 15.41
CA SER A 637 67.61 -17.36 15.83
C SER A 637 66.59 -16.82 16.85
N GLN A 638 67.03 -16.06 17.85
CA GLN A 638 66.11 -15.45 18.83
C GLN A 638 65.15 -14.44 18.19
N LYS A 639 65.63 -13.62 17.23
CA LYS A 639 64.75 -12.71 16.47
C LYS A 639 63.67 -13.46 15.71
N GLN A 640 64.03 -14.53 15.02
CA GLN A 640 63.06 -15.38 14.32
C GLN A 640 62.03 -16.00 15.28
N THR A 641 62.46 -16.46 16.47
CA THR A 641 61.52 -16.97 17.48
C THR A 641 60.59 -15.87 18.02
N MET A 642 61.08 -14.65 18.16
CA MET A 642 60.29 -13.51 18.63
C MET A 642 59.28 -13.05 17.57
N GLU A 643 59.65 -13.06 16.29
CA GLU A 643 58.75 -12.78 15.17
C GLU A 643 57.64 -13.83 15.08
N ALA A 644 57.99 -15.12 15.18
CA ALA A 644 57.01 -16.20 15.22
C ALA A 644 56.02 -16.04 16.39
N LEU A 645 56.51 -15.67 17.57
CA LEU A 645 55.68 -15.38 18.75
C LEU A 645 54.76 -14.16 18.53
N LYS A 646 55.24 -13.10 17.89
CA LYS A 646 54.41 -11.94 17.55
C LYS A 646 53.26 -12.33 16.62
N THR A 647 53.54 -13.13 15.59
CA THR A 647 52.50 -13.62 14.67
C THR A 647 51.49 -14.51 15.40
N THR A 648 51.94 -15.32 16.37
CA THR A 648 51.01 -16.12 17.19
C THR A 648 50.18 -15.26 18.13
N CYS A 649 50.75 -14.21 18.73
CA CYS A 649 50.00 -13.25 19.54
C CYS A 649 48.95 -12.50 18.73
N THR A 650 49.28 -12.00 17.54
CA THR A 650 48.31 -11.30 16.68
C THR A 650 47.16 -12.22 16.25
N MET A 651 47.45 -13.48 15.94
CA MET A 651 46.40 -14.46 15.65
C MET A 651 45.49 -14.73 16.86
N LEU A 652 46.06 -14.79 18.08
CA LEU A 652 45.26 -14.98 19.30
C LEU A 652 44.40 -13.75 19.61
N GLU A 653 44.89 -12.54 19.35
CA GLU A 653 44.13 -11.29 19.47
C GLU A 653 42.94 -11.28 18.50
N GLU A 654 43.16 -11.64 17.23
CA GLU A 654 42.08 -11.78 16.24
C GLU A 654 41.05 -12.84 16.67
N GLN A 655 41.50 -14.00 17.14
CA GLN A 655 40.60 -15.05 17.65
C GLN A 655 39.76 -14.58 18.85
N VAL A 656 40.31 -13.74 19.73
CA VAL A 656 39.56 -13.17 20.85
C VAL A 656 38.50 -12.19 20.36
N MET A 657 38.85 -11.33 19.39
CA MET A 657 37.88 -10.41 18.78
C MET A 657 36.72 -11.15 18.10
N ASP A 658 37.01 -12.23 17.37
CA ASP A 658 35.99 -13.07 16.75
C ASP A 658 35.06 -13.72 17.79
N LEU A 659 35.61 -14.15 18.92
CA LEU A 659 34.83 -14.72 20.03
C LEU A 659 33.95 -13.67 20.72
N GLU A 660 34.43 -12.44 20.87
CA GLU A 660 33.65 -11.33 21.42
C GLU A 660 32.47 -10.98 20.49
N ALA A 661 32.71 -10.90 19.19
CA ALA A 661 31.65 -10.69 18.19
C ALA A 661 30.59 -11.79 18.21
N LEU A 662 31.01 -13.06 18.26
CA LEU A 662 30.10 -14.21 18.37
C LEU A 662 29.26 -14.14 19.67
N ASN A 663 29.86 -13.71 20.76
CA ASN A 663 29.17 -13.57 22.04
C ASN A 663 28.11 -12.47 22.01
N ASP A 664 28.38 -11.34 21.34
CA ASP A 664 27.39 -10.27 21.14
C ASP A 664 26.22 -10.74 20.26
N GLU A 665 26.48 -11.49 19.19
CA GLU A 665 25.44 -12.10 18.36
C GLU A 665 24.55 -13.05 19.17
N LEU A 666 25.14 -13.87 20.06
CA LEU A 666 24.39 -14.78 20.92
C LEU A 666 23.50 -14.03 21.92
N LEU A 667 24.00 -12.96 22.55
CA LEU A 667 23.21 -12.12 23.45
C LEU A 667 22.03 -11.46 22.74
N GLU A 668 22.22 -11.01 21.50
CA GLU A 668 21.13 -10.43 20.71
C GLU A 668 20.10 -11.50 20.33
N LYS A 669 20.53 -12.74 20.03
CA LYS A 669 19.60 -13.86 19.84
C LYS A 669 18.82 -14.19 21.10
N GLU A 670 19.43 -14.17 22.28
CA GLU A 670 18.72 -14.38 23.56
C GLU A 670 17.63 -13.32 23.78
N ARG A 671 17.92 -12.04 23.50
CA ARG A 671 16.92 -10.96 23.56
C ARG A 671 15.78 -11.18 22.58
N GLN A 672 16.08 -11.57 21.34
CA GLN A 672 15.06 -11.91 20.34
C GLN A 672 14.15 -13.05 20.81
N TRP A 673 14.74 -14.09 21.40
CA TRP A 673 13.98 -15.22 21.98
C TRP A 673 13.08 -14.80 23.13
N GLU A 674 13.54 -13.90 24.00
CA GLU A 674 12.72 -13.37 25.09
C GLU A 674 11.57 -12.50 24.61
N ALA A 675 11.80 -11.66 23.59
CA ALA A 675 10.75 -10.89 22.94
C ALA A 675 9.68 -11.82 22.32
N TRP A 676 10.10 -12.85 21.59
CA TRP A 676 9.19 -13.83 21.01
C TRP A 676 8.40 -14.60 22.07
N ARG A 677 9.08 -15.00 23.16
CA ARG A 677 8.42 -15.66 24.29
C ARG A 677 7.36 -14.77 24.94
N SER A 678 7.63 -13.46 25.07
CA SER A 678 6.65 -12.50 25.58
C SER A 678 5.42 -12.41 24.68
N VAL A 679 5.61 -12.23 23.37
CA VAL A 679 4.51 -12.14 22.39
C VAL A 679 3.64 -13.40 22.42
N LEU A 680 4.26 -14.59 22.42
CA LEU A 680 3.52 -15.85 22.52
C LEU A 680 2.79 -16.00 23.87
N GLY A 681 3.35 -15.46 24.96
CA GLY A 681 2.70 -15.39 26.26
C GLY A 681 1.45 -14.51 26.26
N ASP A 682 1.50 -13.37 25.57
CA ASP A 682 0.37 -12.46 25.40
C ASP A 682 -0.71 -13.08 24.51
N GLU A 683 -0.34 -13.70 23.39
CA GLU A 683 -1.26 -14.43 22.51
C GLU A 683 -1.98 -15.56 23.26
N LYS A 684 -1.23 -16.37 24.03
CA LYS A 684 -1.81 -17.41 24.89
C LYS A 684 -2.83 -16.81 25.87
N SER A 685 -2.49 -15.69 26.51
CA SER A 685 -3.39 -15.02 27.45
C SER A 685 -4.66 -14.50 26.77
N GLN A 686 -4.56 -13.99 25.54
CA GLN A 686 -5.70 -13.57 24.73
C GLN A 686 -6.58 -14.77 24.34
N PHE A 687 -6.00 -15.89 23.92
CA PHE A 687 -6.74 -17.11 23.62
C PHE A 687 -7.47 -17.65 24.85
N GLU A 688 -6.83 -17.67 26.01
CA GLU A 688 -7.46 -18.06 27.28
C GLU A 688 -8.64 -17.14 27.65
N CYS A 689 -8.51 -15.83 27.43
CA CYS A 689 -9.61 -14.88 27.61
C CYS A 689 -10.78 -15.17 26.66
N ARG A 690 -10.50 -15.41 25.38
CA ARG A 690 -11.52 -15.71 24.37
C ARG A 690 -12.24 -17.02 24.64
N VAL A 691 -11.51 -18.05 25.09
CA VAL A 691 -12.09 -19.33 25.53
C VAL A 691 -13.01 -19.12 26.74
N ARG A 692 -12.59 -18.33 27.73
CA ARG A 692 -13.44 -17.99 28.89
C ARG A 692 -14.72 -17.26 28.49
N GLU A 693 -14.65 -16.35 27.54
CA GLU A 693 -15.82 -15.63 27.03
C GLU A 693 -16.77 -16.53 26.26
N LEU A 694 -16.25 -17.37 25.36
CA LEU A 694 -17.05 -18.37 24.64
C LEU A 694 -17.74 -19.34 25.60
N GLN A 695 -17.05 -19.77 26.66
CA GLN A 695 -17.62 -20.60 27.70
C GLN A 695 -18.80 -19.89 28.40
N ARG A 696 -18.65 -18.60 28.73
CA ARG A 696 -19.71 -17.79 29.33
C ARG A 696 -20.93 -17.65 28.41
N MET A 697 -20.70 -17.44 27.10
CA MET A 697 -21.75 -17.37 26.09
C MET A 697 -22.48 -18.71 25.96
N LEU A 698 -21.75 -19.82 25.90
CA LEU A 698 -22.32 -21.17 25.85
C LEU A 698 -23.18 -21.47 27.08
N ASP A 699 -22.73 -21.08 28.27
CA ASP A 699 -23.51 -21.29 29.50
C ASP A 699 -24.77 -20.41 29.54
N THR A 700 -24.70 -19.20 29.00
CA THR A 700 -25.88 -18.32 28.83
C THR A 700 -26.89 -18.92 27.85
N GLU A 701 -26.43 -19.50 26.75
CA GLU A 701 -27.27 -20.15 25.76
C GLU A 701 -27.92 -21.42 26.34
N LYS A 702 -27.15 -22.25 27.07
CA LYS A 702 -27.69 -23.40 27.80
C LYS A 702 -28.82 -22.99 28.74
N GLN A 703 -28.64 -21.93 29.53
CA GLN A 703 -29.68 -21.42 30.41
C GLN A 703 -30.91 -20.94 29.63
N SER A 704 -30.71 -20.24 28.52
CA SER A 704 -31.80 -19.75 27.67
C SER A 704 -32.61 -20.89 27.05
N ARG A 705 -31.93 -21.94 26.58
CA ARG A 705 -32.55 -23.17 26.09
C ARG A 705 -33.36 -23.87 27.18
N VAL A 706 -32.81 -24.03 28.38
CA VAL A 706 -33.54 -24.63 29.51
C VAL A 706 -34.81 -23.83 29.83
N ARG A 707 -34.76 -22.49 29.82
CA ARG A 707 -35.96 -21.65 30.01
C ARG A 707 -36.97 -21.81 28.87
N ALA A 708 -36.51 -21.95 27.63
CA ALA A 708 -37.39 -22.18 26.49
C ALA A 708 -38.08 -23.55 26.59
N ASP A 709 -37.34 -24.62 26.90
CA ASP A 709 -37.87 -25.97 27.12
C ASP A 709 -38.89 -25.96 28.27
N GLN A 710 -38.61 -25.26 29.36
CA GLN A 710 -39.56 -25.05 30.47
C GLN A 710 -40.88 -24.43 29.97
N ARG A 711 -40.82 -23.32 29.22
CA ARG A 711 -42.02 -22.68 28.65
C ARG A 711 -42.79 -23.58 27.70
N ILE A 712 -42.10 -24.39 26.90
CA ILE A 712 -42.72 -25.37 26.01
C ILE A 712 -43.47 -26.42 26.84
N THR A 713 -42.86 -26.92 27.92
CA THR A 713 -43.53 -27.88 28.81
C THR A 713 -44.75 -27.27 29.51
N GLU A 714 -44.67 -26.03 29.98
CA GLU A 714 -45.79 -25.29 30.59
C GLU A 714 -46.92 -25.07 29.57
N SER A 715 -46.59 -24.60 28.35
CA SER A 715 -47.56 -24.42 27.27
C SER A 715 -48.25 -25.73 26.91
N ARG A 716 -47.48 -26.83 26.82
CA ARG A 716 -48.04 -28.17 26.58
C ARG A 716 -48.99 -28.60 27.69
N GLN A 717 -48.65 -28.35 28.96
CA GLN A 717 -49.55 -28.64 30.09
C GLN A 717 -50.85 -27.82 30.01
N VAL A 718 -50.78 -26.54 29.65
CA VAL A 718 -51.96 -25.69 29.45
C VAL A 718 -52.85 -26.22 28.34
N VAL A 719 -52.27 -26.61 27.19
CA VAL A 719 -53.02 -27.22 26.09
C VAL A 719 -53.65 -28.56 26.51
N GLU A 720 -52.92 -29.42 27.22
CA GLU A 720 -53.45 -30.68 27.74
C GLU A 720 -54.61 -30.47 28.72
N LEU A 721 -54.56 -29.42 29.56
CA LEU A 721 -55.65 -29.04 30.45
C LEU A 721 -56.87 -28.53 29.66
N ALA A 722 -56.67 -27.62 28.69
CA ALA A 722 -57.75 -27.11 27.84
C ALA A 722 -58.44 -28.25 27.04
N VAL A 723 -57.67 -29.21 26.53
CA VAL A 723 -58.21 -30.40 25.87
C VAL A 723 -59.05 -31.25 26.83
N LYS A 724 -58.62 -31.41 28.09
CA LYS A 724 -59.41 -32.12 29.11
C LYS A 724 -60.71 -31.38 29.44
N GLU A 725 -60.66 -30.06 29.59
CA GLU A 725 -61.83 -29.22 29.84
C GLU A 725 -62.83 -29.28 28.69
N HIS A 726 -62.40 -29.08 27.45
CA HIS A 726 -63.27 -29.22 26.28
C HIS A 726 -63.85 -30.62 26.15
N LYS A 727 -63.08 -31.67 26.45
CA LYS A 727 -63.61 -33.03 26.47
C LYS A 727 -64.69 -33.20 27.54
N ALA A 728 -64.51 -32.60 28.72
CA ALA A 728 -65.52 -32.60 29.77
C ALA A 728 -66.78 -31.80 29.37
N GLU A 729 -66.63 -30.63 28.75
CA GLU A 729 -67.73 -29.84 28.19
C GLU A 729 -68.50 -30.62 27.13
N ILE A 730 -67.82 -31.28 26.19
CA ILE A 730 -68.45 -32.13 25.18
C ILE A 730 -69.25 -33.25 25.85
N LEU A 731 -68.69 -33.91 26.87
CA LEU A 731 -69.40 -34.96 27.60
C LEU A 731 -70.63 -34.40 28.33
N ALA A 732 -70.52 -33.22 28.96
CA ALA A 732 -71.64 -32.55 29.62
C ALA A 732 -72.74 -32.15 28.63
N LEU A 733 -72.37 -31.60 27.48
CA LEU A 733 -73.30 -31.26 26.39
C LEU A 733 -73.97 -32.52 25.82
N GLN A 734 -73.23 -33.61 25.64
CA GLN A 734 -73.78 -34.89 25.21
C GLN A 734 -74.76 -35.47 26.24
N GLN A 735 -74.50 -35.28 27.53
CA GLN A 735 -75.40 -35.69 28.60
C GLN A 735 -76.67 -34.84 28.62
N ALA A 736 -76.56 -33.50 28.54
CA ALA A 736 -77.70 -32.61 28.43
C ALA A 736 -78.57 -32.90 27.19
N LEU A 737 -77.94 -33.23 26.06
CA LEU A 737 -78.63 -33.64 24.83
C LEU A 737 -79.38 -34.98 25.01
N LYS A 738 -78.85 -35.92 25.80
CA LYS A 738 -79.54 -37.16 26.15
C LYS A 738 -80.72 -36.90 27.06
N GLU A 739 -80.57 -36.03 28.06
CA GLU A 739 -81.62 -35.65 29.01
C GLU A 739 -82.79 -34.92 28.31
N GLN A 740 -82.55 -34.12 27.27
CA GLN A 740 -83.62 -33.49 26.46
C GLN A 740 -84.41 -34.48 25.57
N LYS A 741 -83.91 -35.68 25.33
CA LYS A 741 -84.56 -36.71 24.49
C LYS A 741 -85.37 -37.73 25.30
N LEU A 742 -85.22 -37.73 26.63
CA LEU A 742 -86.03 -38.49 27.60
C LEU A 742 -87.21 -37.62 28.04
#